data_AF-A0A2T2RIF4-F1
#
_entry.id   AF-A0A2T2RIF4-F1
#
_cell.length_a   1.000
_cell.length_b   1.000
_cell.length_c   1.000
_cell.angle_alpha   90.00
_cell.angle_beta   90.00
_cell.angle_gamma   90.00
#
_symmetry.space_group_name_H-M   'P 1'
#
loop_
_entity.id
_entity.type
_entity.pdbx_description
1 polymer ?
#
loop_
_entity_poly.entity_id
_entity_poly.type
_entity_poly.pdbx_seq_one_letter_code
_entity_poly.pdbx_strand_id
1 'polypeptide(L)'
;SARETAARVALATVARELLTATGIAVVSHTVRIGEVSTDAPAPSLEGQAEVDTDPVRCADPAASQAMVAAIERAKSDRDTLGGVVEVVATGLPPGLGSHVHWDRKLDTRLAGALMSIQAFKGVEIGEGFASAATPGSAAHDEIELAEDGYTRRTGRSGGLEGGMTTGGPLRVRAAMKPLSSLAQPLATVDTHTGEPAQAITQRSDVCAVPRAGVVCEAIVALELAAALLDKTGGDSLAEVQRNLAGYRADLSRRSPSPRGRPGAAGRRSVRRVGAGVVGRRPRPAMSVISCGRNLVLIGMMGAGKSAVAAELARRLGRERLDTDELVESELGQTIPEVFAQRGERAFREAEARMCRHVGTIHGAVVAVGGGAVLDPANVTALGATGDVVWLDATPEALVERVGGRGARGHHRPRRGRHRHRDSRLGPAPPGAVGPRGAGGDRVSGDASAGHAPQPAGSPQPIRSGEPARPAPKATRVTVPLGGAAYDVHIGPGLLERLDELVAWPSRAATAAVITNATVAAVYGERVTAACQRAGLSTELIEVPDGEHAKSAETLTQVWHRLAAAELRRSDVILALGGGVVGDLAGFAAATWHRGVAVVQAPTTLLAMCDAAIGGKTGVNLPHGKNLVGAFHQPLAVVADTATLATLDARQRRAGLGEAAKYGFIADPVVLSRLEARPDDAVAGEPELLADVVARGVAVKADLVGRDEREGGDRALLNYGHTVGHAIEAASGYDVYLHGEAVALGMVAAARLGERLGISEAGLAQRTVALLDALGLPTGGVRLDPAAVRAALGRDKKAVGGGEAGWRFVLCERPGRARIVEAPSPAAVDAAIASLM
;
A
#
# COMPACT_ATOMS: atom_id res chain seq x y z
N SER A 1 24.55 17.97 3.58
CA SER A 1 25.08 18.54 4.84
C SER A 1 26.26 17.70 5.28
N ALA A 2 27.40 18.28 5.69
CA ALA A 2 28.55 17.49 6.16
C ALA A 2 28.21 16.56 7.34
N ARG A 3 27.23 16.95 8.17
CA ARG A 3 26.69 16.14 9.27
C ARG A 3 26.07 14.82 8.79
N GLU A 4 25.39 14.87 7.65
CA GLU A 4 24.72 13.73 7.06
C GLU A 4 25.74 12.77 6.41
N THR A 5 26.74 13.31 5.72
CA THR A 5 27.84 12.53 5.15
C THR A 5 28.67 11.83 6.24
N ALA A 6 28.93 12.49 7.37
CA ALA A 6 29.62 11.89 8.50
C ALA A 6 28.86 10.68 9.08
N ALA A 7 27.53 10.78 9.20
CA ALA A 7 26.69 9.67 9.64
C ALA A 7 26.76 8.48 8.67
N ARG A 8 26.72 8.74 7.35
CA ARG A 8 26.89 7.68 6.33
C ARG A 8 28.25 6.99 6.43
N VAL A 9 29.33 7.75 6.63
CA VAL A 9 30.67 7.18 6.79
C VAL A 9 30.74 6.28 8.03
N ALA A 10 30.14 6.69 9.16
CA ALA A 10 30.08 5.87 10.37
C ALA A 10 29.26 4.58 10.17
N LEU A 11 28.10 4.68 9.51
CA LEU A 11 27.26 3.51 9.20
C LEU A 11 27.96 2.54 8.22
N ALA A 12 28.78 3.07 7.31
CA ALA A 12 29.50 2.25 6.36
C ALA A 12 30.51 1.30 7.02
N THR A 13 30.97 1.56 8.24
CA THR A 13 31.79 0.60 9.00
C THR A 13 31.04 -0.73 9.18
N VAL A 14 29.76 -0.68 9.55
CA VAL A 14 28.93 -1.89 9.69
C VAL A 14 28.68 -2.56 8.33
N ALA A 15 28.43 -1.75 7.29
CA ALA A 15 28.25 -2.27 5.94
C ALA A 15 29.50 -3.00 5.42
N ARG A 16 30.70 -2.47 5.70
CA ARG A 16 31.97 -3.10 5.31
C ARG A 16 32.18 -4.43 6.02
N GLU A 17 31.86 -4.54 7.31
CA GLU A 17 31.93 -5.82 8.03
C GLU A 17 31.01 -6.87 7.39
N LEU A 18 29.77 -6.48 7.04
CA LEU A 18 28.84 -7.36 6.32
C LEU A 18 29.36 -7.79 4.94
N LEU A 19 29.87 -6.84 4.15
CA LEU A 19 30.42 -7.12 2.82
C LEU A 19 31.66 -8.03 2.92
N THR A 20 32.56 -7.74 3.85
CA THR A 20 33.77 -8.55 4.08
C THR A 20 33.41 -9.98 4.49
N ALA A 21 32.46 -10.13 5.40
CA ALA A 21 31.97 -11.44 5.83
C ALA A 21 31.28 -12.25 4.71
N THR A 22 30.90 -11.60 3.62
CA THR A 22 30.32 -12.26 2.42
C THR A 22 31.30 -12.39 1.25
N GLY A 23 32.56 -12.02 1.47
CA GLY A 23 33.64 -12.10 0.50
C GLY A 23 33.61 -10.98 -0.55
N ILE A 24 32.99 -9.85 -0.23
CA ILE A 24 32.96 -8.64 -1.06
C ILE A 24 33.95 -7.64 -0.48
N ALA A 25 34.87 -7.16 -1.31
CA ALA A 25 35.84 -6.13 -0.94
C ALA A 25 35.50 -4.83 -1.67
N VAL A 26 35.67 -3.69 -1.00
CA VAL A 26 35.47 -2.35 -1.57
C VAL A 26 36.71 -1.52 -1.26
N VAL A 27 37.29 -0.91 -2.30
CA VAL A 27 38.53 -0.12 -2.26
C VAL A 27 38.35 1.18 -3.01
N SER A 28 39.16 2.19 -2.72
CA SER A 28 39.11 3.48 -3.41
C SER A 28 40.48 4.13 -3.58
N HIS A 29 40.64 4.88 -4.67
CA HIS A 29 41.80 5.70 -4.92
C HIS A 29 41.45 6.95 -5.75
N THR A 30 42.32 7.95 -5.71
CA THR A 30 42.23 9.15 -6.53
C THR A 30 42.87 8.89 -7.89
N VAL A 31 42.10 9.11 -8.97
CA VAL A 31 42.57 8.93 -10.36
C VAL A 31 42.83 10.24 -11.08
N ARG A 32 42.33 11.37 -10.55
CA ARG A 32 42.59 12.71 -11.10
C ARG A 32 42.54 13.80 -10.04
N ILE A 33 43.48 14.74 -10.09
CA ILE A 33 43.39 16.05 -9.42
C ILE A 33 43.80 17.13 -10.43
N GLY A 34 42.90 18.08 -10.69
CA GLY A 34 43.11 19.08 -11.75
C GLY A 34 43.35 18.41 -13.11
N GLU A 35 44.44 18.80 -13.77
CA GLU A 35 44.86 18.26 -15.07
C GLU A 35 45.67 16.96 -14.98
N VAL A 36 46.11 16.56 -13.77
CA VAL A 36 46.92 15.36 -13.57
C VAL A 36 46.00 14.15 -13.38
N SER A 37 46.15 13.13 -14.21
CA SER A 37 45.43 11.85 -14.08
C SER A 37 46.32 10.64 -14.26
N THR A 38 45.84 9.48 -13.80
CA THR A 38 46.49 8.17 -14.00
C THR A 38 45.48 7.16 -14.55
N ASP A 39 45.98 6.23 -15.36
CA ASP A 39 45.26 5.05 -15.82
C ASP A 39 45.75 3.78 -15.09
N ALA A 40 46.51 3.94 -14.01
CA ALA A 40 46.97 2.84 -13.19
C ALA A 40 45.79 1.99 -12.66
N PRO A 41 45.96 0.67 -12.56
CA PRO A 41 44.92 -0.19 -12.03
C PRO A 41 44.57 0.18 -10.58
N ALA A 42 43.31 -0.04 -10.21
CA ALA A 42 42.86 0.09 -8.84
C ALA A 42 43.65 -0.82 -7.89
N PRO A 43 43.86 -0.40 -6.63
CA PRO A 43 44.56 -1.21 -5.64
C PRO A 43 43.81 -2.52 -5.34
N SER A 44 44.55 -3.54 -4.90
CA SER A 44 43.94 -4.69 -4.25
C SER A 44 43.48 -4.32 -2.83
N LEU A 45 42.68 -5.18 -2.19
CA LEU A 45 42.32 -4.99 -0.78
C LEU A 45 43.57 -4.88 0.12
N GLU A 46 44.60 -5.68 -0.16
CA GLU A 46 45.88 -5.65 0.56
C GLU A 46 46.65 -4.35 0.30
N GLY A 47 46.60 -3.83 -0.94
CA GLY A 47 47.26 -2.58 -1.33
C GLY A 47 46.54 -1.31 -0.85
N GLN A 48 45.30 -1.41 -0.35
CA GLN A 48 44.54 -0.24 0.11
C GLN A 48 45.22 0.48 1.28
N ALA A 49 45.90 -0.25 2.17
CA ALA A 49 46.61 0.34 3.30
C ALA A 49 47.74 1.28 2.84
N GLU A 50 48.44 0.94 1.75
CA GLU A 50 49.49 1.77 1.19
C GLU A 50 48.91 3.04 0.54
N VAL A 51 47.79 2.90 -0.19
CA VAL A 51 47.01 4.03 -0.74
C VAL A 51 46.49 4.94 0.38
N ASP A 52 46.07 4.40 1.51
CA ASP A 52 45.58 5.19 2.65
C ASP A 52 46.69 6.06 3.28
N THR A 53 47.96 5.69 3.12
CA THR A 53 49.11 6.48 3.57
C THR A 53 49.60 7.51 2.55
N ASP A 54 49.18 7.40 1.29
CA ASP A 54 49.54 8.34 0.23
C ASP A 54 48.85 9.71 0.47
N PRO A 55 49.58 10.84 0.32
CA PRO A 55 49.04 12.18 0.62
C PRO A 55 47.80 12.57 -0.20
N VAL A 56 47.62 11.98 -1.38
CA VAL A 56 46.45 12.22 -2.24
C VAL A 56 45.59 10.96 -2.45
N ARG A 57 45.87 9.87 -1.72
CA ARG A 57 45.25 8.55 -1.89
C ARG A 57 45.30 8.05 -3.33
N CYS A 58 46.39 8.27 -4.04
CA CYS A 58 46.59 7.75 -5.39
C CYS A 58 47.38 6.44 -5.35
N ALA A 59 46.98 5.44 -6.14
CA ALA A 59 47.67 4.16 -6.21
C ALA A 59 48.93 4.19 -7.11
N ASP A 60 49.12 5.27 -7.87
CA ASP A 60 50.28 5.48 -8.74
C ASP A 60 51.23 6.49 -8.08
N PRO A 61 52.42 6.06 -7.61
CA PRO A 61 53.36 6.95 -6.92
C PRO A 61 53.84 8.13 -7.78
N ALA A 62 53.99 7.94 -9.10
CA ALA A 62 54.43 9.00 -9.99
C ALA A 62 53.32 10.04 -10.21
N ALA A 63 52.09 9.57 -10.42
CA ALA A 63 50.94 10.47 -10.51
C ALA A 63 50.64 11.17 -9.19
N SER A 64 50.80 10.49 -8.05
CA SER A 64 50.67 11.08 -6.71
C SER A 64 51.59 12.29 -6.54
N GLN A 65 52.89 12.14 -6.86
CA GLN A 65 53.86 13.23 -6.78
C GLN A 65 53.46 14.41 -7.68
N ALA A 66 52.98 14.13 -8.90
CA ALA A 66 52.51 15.17 -9.81
C ALA A 66 51.23 15.87 -9.33
N MET A 67 50.29 15.13 -8.72
CA MET A 67 49.07 15.67 -8.11
C MET A 67 49.38 16.55 -6.88
N VAL A 68 50.31 16.13 -6.02
CA VAL A 68 50.80 16.95 -4.90
C VAL A 68 51.41 18.26 -5.41
N ALA A 69 52.25 18.19 -6.45
CA ALA A 69 52.81 19.38 -7.07
C ALA A 69 51.73 20.30 -7.67
N ALA A 70 50.65 19.74 -8.24
CA ALA A 70 49.52 20.52 -8.73
C ALA A 70 48.74 21.23 -7.60
N ILE A 71 48.54 20.55 -6.46
CA ILE A 71 47.92 21.15 -5.26
C ILE A 71 48.76 22.32 -4.73
N GLU A 72 50.08 22.16 -4.61
CA GLU A 72 50.95 23.24 -4.13
C GLU A 72 51.01 24.45 -5.10
N ARG A 73 50.92 24.21 -6.42
CA ARG A 73 50.74 25.29 -7.40
C ARG A 73 49.42 26.02 -7.19
N ALA A 74 48.29 25.31 -7.15
CA ALA A 74 46.97 25.91 -6.93
C ALA A 74 46.90 26.69 -5.61
N LYS A 75 47.55 26.18 -4.55
CA LYS A 75 47.69 26.89 -3.27
C LYS A 75 48.42 28.21 -3.42
N SER A 76 49.53 28.22 -4.17
CA SER A 76 50.31 29.43 -4.46
C SER A 76 49.49 30.44 -5.28
N ASP A 77 48.66 29.94 -6.20
CA ASP A 77 47.77 30.74 -7.04
C ASP A 77 46.50 31.21 -6.30
N ARG A 78 46.30 30.77 -5.05
CA ARG A 78 45.12 31.03 -4.22
C ARG A 78 43.82 30.48 -4.82
N ASP A 79 43.94 29.36 -5.53
CA ASP A 79 42.85 28.64 -6.19
C ASP A 79 42.56 27.29 -5.49
N THR A 80 41.57 26.54 -5.98
CA THR A 80 41.20 25.21 -5.52
C THR A 80 41.12 24.22 -6.67
N LEU A 81 41.35 22.94 -6.40
CA LEU A 81 41.29 21.87 -7.39
C LEU A 81 40.17 20.89 -7.06
N GLY A 82 39.48 20.47 -8.11
CA GLY A 82 38.60 19.30 -8.13
C GLY A 82 39.35 18.06 -8.62
N GLY A 83 38.61 16.98 -8.80
CA GLY A 83 39.21 15.70 -9.20
C GLY A 83 38.22 14.57 -9.32
N VAL A 84 38.74 13.37 -9.53
CA VAL A 84 37.97 12.15 -9.72
C VAL A 84 38.49 11.07 -8.78
N VAL A 85 37.56 10.45 -8.05
CA VAL A 85 37.79 9.27 -7.22
C VAL A 85 37.22 8.06 -7.95
N GLU A 86 37.96 6.96 -8.01
CA GLU A 86 37.45 5.65 -8.41
C GLU A 86 37.24 4.78 -7.16
N VAL A 87 36.08 4.15 -7.08
CA VAL A 87 35.75 3.09 -6.11
C VAL A 87 35.56 1.80 -6.88
N VAL A 88 36.24 0.75 -6.42
CA VAL A 88 36.15 -0.60 -7.01
C VAL A 88 35.65 -1.58 -5.98
N ALA A 89 34.67 -2.40 -6.37
CA ALA A 89 34.18 -3.50 -5.55
C ALA A 89 34.35 -4.84 -6.26
N THR A 90 34.91 -5.83 -5.56
CA THR A 90 35.20 -7.17 -6.08
C THR A 90 34.49 -8.24 -5.25
N GLY A 91 34.37 -9.47 -5.77
CA GLY A 91 33.68 -10.58 -5.09
C GLY A 91 32.15 -10.50 -5.14
N LEU A 92 31.59 -9.54 -5.88
CA LEU A 92 30.15 -9.38 -6.04
C LEU A 92 29.54 -10.60 -6.76
N PRO A 93 28.45 -11.19 -6.25
CA PRO A 93 27.72 -12.20 -7.02
C PRO A 93 27.01 -11.52 -8.21
N PRO A 94 26.80 -12.21 -9.34
CA PRO A 94 26.02 -11.64 -10.44
C PRO A 94 24.55 -11.48 -10.03
N GLY A 95 23.91 -10.38 -10.43
CA GLY A 95 22.48 -10.13 -10.22
C GLY A 95 22.10 -9.41 -8.93
N LEU A 96 23.00 -8.66 -8.29
CA LEU A 96 22.63 -7.63 -7.30
C LEU A 96 22.09 -6.41 -8.02
N GLY A 97 21.01 -5.81 -7.50
CA GLY A 97 20.27 -4.72 -8.16
C GLY A 97 19.03 -5.21 -8.91
N SER A 98 18.48 -4.35 -9.76
CA SER A 98 17.28 -4.63 -10.57
C SER A 98 17.52 -4.31 -12.04
N HIS A 99 16.79 -5.01 -12.92
CA HIS A 99 16.71 -4.69 -14.35
C HIS A 99 15.36 -4.09 -14.77
N VAL A 100 14.40 -4.03 -13.85
CA VAL A 100 13.02 -3.61 -14.13
C VAL A 100 12.68 -2.28 -13.44
N HIS A 101 13.05 -2.16 -12.17
CA HIS A 101 12.67 -1.02 -11.34
C HIS A 101 13.78 0.02 -11.34
N TRP A 102 13.52 1.18 -11.95
CA TRP A 102 14.52 2.25 -12.14
C TRP A 102 15.20 2.69 -10.84
N ASP A 103 14.44 2.77 -9.75
CA ASP A 103 14.88 3.16 -8.40
C ASP A 103 15.73 2.08 -7.71
N ARG A 104 15.62 0.82 -8.16
CA ARG A 104 16.38 -0.32 -7.63
C ARG A 104 17.51 -0.77 -8.55
N LYS A 105 17.68 -0.13 -9.72
CA LYS A 105 18.83 -0.38 -10.57
C LYS A 105 20.07 0.12 -9.85
N LEU A 106 21.10 -0.73 -9.78
CA LEU A 106 22.27 -0.44 -8.95
C LEU A 106 23.08 0.74 -9.51
N ASP A 107 23.11 0.94 -10.83
CA ASP A 107 23.70 2.12 -11.47
C ASP A 107 23.05 3.43 -11.01
N THR A 108 21.71 3.45 -10.93
CA THR A 108 20.92 4.61 -10.52
C THR A 108 21.09 4.90 -9.03
N ARG A 109 21.10 3.86 -8.20
CA ARG A 109 21.36 3.97 -6.76
C ARG A 109 22.75 4.54 -6.47
N LEU A 110 23.78 3.96 -7.09
CA LEU A 110 25.16 4.41 -6.93
C LEU A 110 25.34 5.85 -7.45
N ALA A 111 24.82 6.16 -8.63
CA ALA A 111 24.88 7.51 -9.19
C ALA A 111 24.15 8.53 -8.32
N GLY A 112 22.93 8.25 -7.88
CA GLY A 112 22.15 9.12 -7.01
C GLY A 112 22.82 9.34 -5.65
N ALA A 113 23.32 8.26 -5.03
CA ALA A 113 23.98 8.33 -3.73
C ALA A 113 25.27 9.15 -3.79
N LEU A 114 26.11 8.95 -4.82
CA LEU A 114 27.35 9.71 -5.00
C LEU A 114 27.08 11.17 -5.41
N MET A 115 26.11 11.42 -6.29
CA MET A 115 25.69 12.78 -6.66
C MET A 115 25.06 13.56 -5.51
N SER A 116 24.56 12.87 -4.47
CA SER A 116 24.03 13.50 -3.26
C SER A 116 25.12 14.09 -2.35
N ILE A 117 26.38 13.67 -2.54
CA ILE A 117 27.53 14.22 -1.81
C ILE A 117 27.78 15.65 -2.31
N GLN A 118 27.97 16.57 -1.37
CA GLN A 118 28.24 17.97 -1.72
C GLN A 118 29.49 18.10 -2.59
N ALA A 119 29.42 19.00 -3.57
CA ALA A 119 30.44 19.23 -4.60
C ALA A 119 30.65 18.11 -5.65
N PHE A 120 29.96 16.97 -5.57
CA PHE A 120 29.96 16.01 -6.68
C PHE A 120 29.06 16.48 -7.82
N LYS A 121 29.54 16.34 -9.06
CA LYS A 121 28.87 16.85 -10.28
C LYS A 121 28.82 15.85 -11.44
N GLY A 122 29.48 14.70 -11.31
CA GLY A 122 29.36 13.62 -12.27
C GLY A 122 29.65 12.27 -11.61
N VAL A 123 29.00 11.23 -12.12
CA VAL A 123 29.27 9.84 -11.77
C VAL A 123 29.30 9.04 -13.07
N GLU A 124 30.30 8.19 -13.23
CA GLU A 124 30.37 7.20 -14.30
C GLU A 124 30.54 5.79 -13.74
N ILE A 125 29.95 4.82 -14.43
CA ILE A 125 30.12 3.40 -14.16
C ILE A 125 30.95 2.83 -15.30
N GLY A 126 32.05 2.14 -14.98
CA GLY A 126 33.00 1.65 -15.98
C GLY A 126 33.51 2.76 -16.90
N GLU A 127 33.56 2.48 -18.20
CA GLU A 127 33.92 3.45 -19.24
C GLU A 127 32.71 4.28 -19.70
N GLY A 128 31.84 4.71 -18.78
CA GLY A 128 30.54 5.31 -19.11
C GLY A 128 30.59 6.47 -20.11
N PHE A 129 31.38 7.51 -19.84
CA PHE A 129 31.50 8.65 -20.74
C PHE A 129 32.31 8.33 -22.01
N ALA A 130 33.39 7.54 -21.91
CA ALA A 130 34.21 7.15 -23.06
C ALA A 130 33.43 6.23 -24.04
N SER A 131 32.57 5.37 -23.52
CA SER A 131 31.72 4.47 -24.30
C SER A 131 30.71 5.22 -25.16
N ALA A 132 30.32 6.44 -24.78
CA ALA A 132 29.41 7.27 -25.59
C ALA A 132 30.02 7.65 -26.97
N ALA A 133 31.35 7.66 -27.09
CA ALA A 133 32.06 7.88 -28.34
C ALA A 133 32.41 6.57 -29.08
N THR A 134 32.04 5.41 -28.53
CA THR A 134 32.44 4.09 -29.02
C THR A 134 31.28 3.41 -29.75
N PRO A 135 31.47 2.88 -30.98
CA PRO A 135 30.43 2.10 -31.66
C PRO A 135 29.97 0.89 -30.85
N GLY A 136 28.69 0.52 -30.92
CA GLY A 136 28.11 -0.57 -30.12
C GLY A 136 28.87 -1.90 -30.21
N SER A 137 29.37 -2.26 -31.39
CA SER A 137 30.18 -3.49 -31.59
C SER A 137 31.48 -3.51 -30.80
N ALA A 138 32.00 -2.35 -30.41
CA ALA A 138 33.16 -2.21 -29.54
C ALA A 138 32.75 -1.84 -28.09
N ALA A 139 31.60 -1.21 -27.88
CA ALA A 139 31.14 -0.82 -26.54
C ALA A 139 30.55 -1.99 -25.72
N HIS A 140 29.99 -3.00 -26.38
CA HIS A 140 29.41 -4.15 -25.70
C HIS A 140 30.48 -5.11 -25.18
N ASP A 141 30.34 -5.51 -23.91
CA ASP A 141 31.21 -6.51 -23.30
C ASP A 141 30.76 -7.93 -23.70
N GLU A 142 31.50 -8.57 -24.59
CA GLU A 142 31.23 -9.96 -24.97
C GLU A 142 31.35 -10.92 -23.78
N ILE A 143 30.42 -11.88 -23.71
CA ILE A 143 30.36 -12.88 -22.64
C ILE A 143 31.17 -14.10 -23.04
N GLU A 144 32.09 -14.51 -22.17
CA GLU A 144 32.88 -15.72 -22.34
C GLU A 144 32.62 -16.70 -21.19
N LEU A 145 32.83 -18.00 -21.45
CA LEU A 145 32.78 -19.03 -20.42
C LEU A 145 34.19 -19.28 -19.90
N ALA A 146 34.47 -18.85 -18.68
CA ALA A 146 35.68 -19.16 -17.93
C ALA A 146 35.47 -20.38 -17.01
N GLU A 147 36.52 -20.80 -16.29
CA GLU A 147 36.48 -21.95 -15.38
C GLU A 147 35.41 -21.80 -14.27
N ASP A 148 35.22 -20.58 -13.77
CA ASP A 148 34.31 -20.26 -12.66
C ASP A 148 32.95 -19.70 -13.11
N GLY A 149 32.64 -19.73 -14.41
CA GLY A 149 31.36 -19.27 -14.98
C GLY A 149 31.52 -18.23 -16.08
N TYR A 150 30.52 -17.36 -16.24
CA TYR A 150 30.52 -16.35 -17.29
C TYR A 150 31.34 -15.12 -16.90
N THR A 151 32.25 -14.69 -17.76
CA THR A 151 33.04 -13.46 -17.61
C THR A 151 32.72 -12.47 -18.73
N ARG A 152 33.27 -11.26 -18.64
CA ARG A 152 33.22 -10.23 -19.70
C ARG A 152 34.62 -10.05 -20.25
N ARG A 153 34.78 -10.11 -21.57
CA ARG A 153 36.09 -10.03 -22.22
C ARG A 153 36.82 -8.72 -21.91
N THR A 154 36.09 -7.61 -21.95
CA THR A 154 36.66 -6.24 -21.86
C THR A 154 36.33 -5.52 -20.56
N GLY A 155 35.18 -5.83 -19.92
CA GLY A 155 34.79 -5.23 -18.64
C GLY A 155 34.48 -3.74 -18.67
N ARG A 156 34.21 -3.16 -19.86
CA ARG A 156 33.93 -1.74 -20.11
C ARG A 156 32.66 -1.26 -19.42
N SER A 157 31.71 -2.16 -19.21
CA SER A 157 30.49 -1.94 -18.43
C SER A 157 30.75 -1.63 -16.96
N GLY A 158 31.98 -1.81 -16.48
CA GLY A 158 32.35 -1.54 -15.09
C GLY A 158 31.62 -2.44 -14.11
N GLY A 159 31.29 -3.67 -14.51
CA GLY A 159 30.68 -4.66 -13.64
C GLY A 159 29.15 -4.56 -13.51
N LEU A 160 28.47 -3.64 -14.21
CA LEU A 160 27.01 -3.54 -14.25
C LEU A 160 26.44 -3.68 -15.66
N GLU A 161 25.41 -4.51 -15.81
CA GLU A 161 24.62 -4.59 -17.04
C GLU A 161 23.13 -4.57 -16.72
N GLY A 162 22.39 -3.71 -17.42
CA GLY A 162 20.95 -3.56 -17.19
C GLY A 162 20.59 -3.22 -15.74
N GLY A 163 21.45 -2.51 -15.01
CA GLY A 163 21.23 -2.15 -13.61
C GLY A 163 21.58 -3.23 -12.58
N MET A 164 22.24 -4.32 -12.99
CA MET A 164 22.63 -5.43 -12.11
C MET A 164 24.11 -5.79 -12.21
N THR A 165 24.69 -6.33 -11.14
CA THR A 165 26.07 -6.82 -11.14
C THR A 165 26.27 -7.98 -12.13
N THR A 166 27.39 -7.99 -12.84
CA THR A 166 27.76 -9.06 -13.77
C THR A 166 28.55 -10.19 -13.11
N GLY A 167 29.01 -9.99 -11.87
CA GLY A 167 29.94 -10.87 -11.16
C GLY A 167 31.41 -10.46 -11.30
N GLY A 168 31.73 -9.56 -12.25
CA GLY A 168 33.04 -8.94 -12.36
C GLY A 168 33.23 -7.75 -11.40
N PRO A 169 34.43 -7.14 -11.40
CA PRO A 169 34.70 -5.94 -10.62
C PRO A 169 33.75 -4.79 -10.98
N LEU A 170 33.04 -4.26 -9.99
CA LEU A 170 32.25 -3.05 -10.12
C LEU A 170 33.18 -1.84 -10.04
N ARG A 171 33.15 -0.96 -11.04
CA ARG A 171 33.94 0.27 -11.08
C ARG A 171 33.03 1.49 -11.14
N VAL A 172 33.16 2.39 -10.18
CA VAL A 172 32.39 3.63 -10.09
C VAL A 172 33.34 4.79 -9.92
N ARG A 173 33.26 5.80 -10.78
CA ARG A 173 34.04 7.03 -10.65
C ARG A 173 33.12 8.20 -10.37
N ALA A 174 33.56 9.07 -9.49
CA ALA A 174 32.79 10.23 -9.05
C ALA A 174 33.64 11.50 -9.16
N ALA A 175 33.12 12.48 -9.90
CA ALA A 175 33.78 13.74 -10.19
C ALA A 175 33.36 14.81 -9.18
N MET A 176 34.32 15.29 -8.40
CA MET A 176 34.17 16.38 -7.45
C MET A 176 34.64 17.68 -8.10
N LYS A 177 33.77 18.69 -8.15
CA LYS A 177 34.14 20.03 -8.62
C LYS A 177 35.10 20.70 -7.62
N PRO A 178 35.91 21.68 -8.05
CA PRO A 178 36.66 22.54 -7.13
C PRO A 178 35.76 23.19 -6.06
N LEU A 179 36.31 23.40 -4.87
CA LEU A 179 35.57 24.01 -3.77
C LEU A 179 35.16 25.43 -4.15
N SER A 180 33.93 25.82 -3.84
CA SER A 180 33.43 27.16 -4.18
C SER A 180 34.07 28.27 -3.34
N SER A 181 34.70 27.91 -2.22
CA SER A 181 35.37 28.83 -1.31
C SER A 181 36.78 29.04 -1.81
N LEU A 182 37.05 30.20 -2.39
CA LEU A 182 38.38 30.61 -2.83
C LEU A 182 38.98 31.61 -1.85
N ALA A 183 40.31 31.64 -1.77
CA ALA A 183 41.02 32.69 -1.03
C ALA A 183 40.91 34.05 -1.75
N GLN A 184 40.64 34.06 -3.06
CA GLN A 184 40.23 35.25 -3.81
C GLN A 184 38.69 35.38 -3.79
N PRO A 185 38.12 36.49 -3.28
CA PRO A 185 36.68 36.71 -3.31
C PRO A 185 36.12 36.66 -4.72
N LEU A 186 35.07 35.85 -4.92
CA LEU A 186 34.33 35.85 -6.17
C LEU A 186 33.35 37.03 -6.23
N ALA A 187 33.10 37.54 -7.44
CA ALA A 187 32.00 38.47 -7.67
C ALA A 187 30.67 37.80 -7.31
N THR A 188 29.84 38.52 -6.57
CA THR A 188 28.49 38.08 -6.18
C THR A 188 27.54 39.27 -6.18
N VAL A 189 26.32 39.08 -5.71
CA VAL A 189 25.34 40.17 -5.55
C VAL A 189 24.77 40.13 -4.14
N ASP A 190 24.49 41.29 -3.59
CA ASP A 190 23.67 41.38 -2.38
C ASP A 190 22.22 41.04 -2.75
N THR A 191 21.64 40.02 -2.12
CA THR A 191 20.29 39.54 -2.47
C THR A 191 19.16 40.45 -1.97
N HIS A 192 19.46 41.41 -1.08
CA HIS A 192 18.51 42.41 -0.62
C HIS A 192 18.52 43.66 -1.48
N THR A 193 19.70 44.11 -1.92
CA THR A 193 19.84 45.36 -2.71
C THR A 193 19.96 45.11 -4.22
N GLY A 194 20.38 43.92 -4.64
CA GLY A 194 20.67 43.58 -6.04
C GLY A 194 21.99 44.15 -6.57
N GLU A 195 22.77 44.83 -5.73
CA GLU A 195 24.03 45.46 -6.14
C GLU A 195 25.19 44.45 -6.20
N PRO A 196 26.21 44.70 -7.05
CA PRO A 196 27.42 43.90 -7.06
C PRO A 196 28.12 43.90 -5.69
N ALA A 197 28.49 42.72 -5.21
CA ALA A 197 29.19 42.50 -3.96
C ALA A 197 30.35 41.50 -4.15
N GLN A 198 31.15 41.28 -3.10
CA GLN A 198 32.17 40.24 -3.07
C GLN A 198 31.82 39.16 -2.04
N ALA A 199 32.03 37.90 -2.41
CA ALA A 199 31.79 36.78 -1.52
C ALA A 199 32.77 36.80 -0.33
N ILE A 200 32.29 36.39 0.84
CA ILE A 200 33.11 36.32 2.06
C ILE A 200 34.23 35.30 1.85
N THR A 201 35.48 35.74 2.03
CA THR A 201 36.65 34.85 2.01
C THR A 201 36.61 33.92 3.21
N GLN A 202 36.64 32.61 2.98
CA GLN A 202 36.75 31.60 4.02
C GLN A 202 38.05 30.84 3.85
N ARG A 203 38.68 30.43 4.95
CA ARG A 203 39.78 29.45 4.88
C ARG A 203 39.21 28.12 4.43
N SER A 204 39.53 27.72 3.20
CA SER A 204 39.17 26.43 2.63
C SER A 204 40.41 25.62 2.33
N ASP A 205 40.25 24.30 2.30
CA ASP A 205 41.26 23.42 1.75
C ASP A 205 41.43 23.70 0.25
N VAL A 206 42.65 23.53 -0.27
CA VAL A 206 42.93 23.69 -1.71
C VAL A 206 42.33 22.53 -2.51
N CYS A 207 42.35 21.33 -1.95
CA CYS A 207 41.80 20.13 -2.57
C CYS A 207 41.21 19.21 -1.50
N ALA A 208 39.98 18.76 -1.71
CA ALA A 208 39.27 17.83 -0.81
C ALA A 208 39.06 16.44 -1.42
N VAL A 209 39.56 16.20 -2.64
CA VAL A 209 39.42 14.94 -3.38
C VAL A 209 39.94 13.72 -2.60
N PRO A 210 41.10 13.76 -1.92
CA PRO A 210 41.58 12.61 -1.16
C PRO A 210 40.60 12.19 -0.05
N ARG A 211 40.10 13.16 0.73
CA ARG A 211 39.07 12.89 1.77
C ARG A 211 37.77 12.39 1.16
N ALA A 212 37.42 12.87 -0.03
CA ALA A 212 36.25 12.40 -0.76
C ALA A 212 36.37 10.93 -1.16
N GLY A 213 37.58 10.39 -1.33
CA GLY A 213 37.87 8.97 -1.54
C GLY A 213 37.19 8.08 -0.49
N VAL A 214 37.47 8.36 0.78
CA VAL A 214 36.91 7.64 1.94
C VAL A 214 35.37 7.72 1.96
N VAL A 215 34.83 8.90 1.65
CA VAL A 215 33.39 9.14 1.62
C VAL A 215 32.70 8.35 0.50
N CYS A 216 33.25 8.38 -0.71
CA CYS A 216 32.73 7.62 -1.84
C CYS A 216 32.77 6.12 -1.57
N GLU A 217 33.87 5.61 -1.03
CA GLU A 217 34.02 4.20 -0.64
C GLU A 217 32.94 3.78 0.37
N ALA A 218 32.73 4.61 1.40
CA ALA A 218 31.69 4.37 2.41
C ALA A 218 30.27 4.33 1.81
N ILE A 219 29.94 5.27 0.93
CA ILE A 219 28.60 5.35 0.32
C ILE A 219 28.36 4.20 -0.65
N VAL A 220 29.37 3.82 -1.44
CA VAL A 220 29.28 2.63 -2.30
C VAL A 220 29.13 1.37 -1.46
N ALA A 221 29.86 1.23 -0.35
CA ALA A 221 29.71 0.09 0.56
C ALA A 221 28.29 0.00 1.15
N LEU A 222 27.67 1.13 1.52
CA LEU A 222 26.28 1.16 1.98
C LEU A 222 25.29 0.68 0.90
N GLU A 223 25.42 1.18 -0.32
CA GLU A 223 24.53 0.79 -1.42
C GLU A 223 24.70 -0.69 -1.80
N LEU A 224 25.94 -1.19 -1.78
CA LEU A 224 26.22 -2.60 -2.04
C LEU A 224 25.71 -3.51 -0.93
N ALA A 225 25.87 -3.12 0.33
CA ALA A 225 25.33 -3.87 1.47
C ALA A 225 23.81 -3.96 1.39
N ALA A 226 23.14 -2.84 1.09
CA ALA A 226 21.69 -2.83 0.90
C ALA A 226 21.26 -3.69 -0.30
N ALA A 227 21.93 -3.59 -1.45
CA ALA A 227 21.63 -4.43 -2.62
C ALA A 227 21.90 -5.92 -2.37
N LEU A 228 22.89 -6.26 -1.53
CA LEU A 228 23.16 -7.62 -1.09
C LEU A 228 22.03 -8.15 -0.20
N LEU A 229 21.58 -7.35 0.77
CA LEU A 229 20.46 -7.71 1.65
C LEU A 229 19.14 -7.83 0.87
N ASP A 230 18.89 -6.95 -0.10
CA ASP A 230 17.72 -7.05 -1.01
C ASP A 230 17.73 -8.38 -1.78
N LYS A 231 18.91 -8.86 -2.16
CA LYS A 231 19.08 -10.11 -2.91
C LYS A 231 18.96 -11.36 -2.05
N THR A 232 19.59 -11.33 -0.88
CA THR A 232 19.80 -12.52 -0.04
C THR A 232 18.75 -12.65 1.06
N GLY A 233 18.19 -11.54 1.53
CA GLY A 233 17.39 -11.49 2.75
C GLY A 233 18.14 -12.02 3.99
N GLY A 234 17.39 -12.31 5.04
CA GLY A 234 17.92 -12.91 6.27
C GLY A 234 18.12 -11.88 7.39
N ASP A 235 17.82 -12.32 8.62
CA ASP A 235 17.82 -11.45 9.80
C ASP A 235 19.11 -11.59 10.64
N SER A 236 20.05 -12.43 10.18
CA SER A 236 21.39 -12.51 10.75
C SER A 236 22.46 -12.77 9.69
N LEU A 237 23.71 -12.45 10.03
CA LEU A 237 24.87 -12.64 9.14
C LEU A 237 24.99 -14.09 8.64
N ALA A 238 24.72 -15.07 9.51
CA ALA A 238 24.77 -16.48 9.15
C ALA A 238 23.71 -16.84 8.09
N GLU A 239 22.54 -16.22 8.15
CA GLU A 239 21.49 -16.43 7.14
C GLU A 239 21.86 -15.80 5.80
N VAL A 240 22.37 -14.57 5.83
CA VAL A 240 22.85 -13.87 4.63
C VAL A 240 23.93 -14.70 3.93
N GLN A 241 24.91 -15.20 4.67
CA GLN A 241 25.98 -16.07 4.15
C GLN A 241 25.43 -17.37 3.56
N ARG A 242 24.51 -18.04 4.26
CA ARG A 242 23.87 -19.28 3.80
C ARG A 242 23.07 -19.05 2.51
N ASN A 243 22.30 -17.97 2.45
CA ASN A 243 21.47 -17.64 1.29
C ASN A 243 22.34 -17.26 0.09
N LEU A 244 23.41 -16.49 0.32
CA LEU A 244 24.40 -16.17 -0.70
C LEU A 244 25.12 -17.41 -1.23
N ALA A 245 25.53 -18.31 -0.33
CA ALA A 245 26.15 -19.58 -0.72
C ALA A 245 25.20 -20.45 -1.55
N GLY A 246 23.93 -20.54 -1.14
CA GLY A 246 22.89 -21.22 -1.91
C GLY A 246 22.67 -20.60 -3.29
N TYR A 247 22.66 -19.27 -3.39
CA TYR A 247 22.55 -18.53 -4.64
C TYR A 247 23.73 -18.80 -5.57
N ARG A 248 24.97 -18.71 -5.06
CA ARG A 248 26.19 -19.02 -5.82
C ARG A 248 26.20 -20.48 -6.31
N ALA A 249 25.83 -21.43 -5.45
CA ALA A 249 25.74 -22.84 -5.83
C ALA A 249 24.70 -23.08 -6.95
N ASP A 250 23.59 -22.35 -6.93
CA ASP A 250 22.58 -22.45 -7.99
C ASP A 250 23.07 -21.89 -9.34
N LEU A 251 23.80 -20.78 -9.30
CA LEU A 251 24.45 -20.23 -10.49
C LEU A 251 25.46 -21.22 -11.09
N SER A 252 26.31 -21.83 -10.25
CA SER A 252 27.27 -22.84 -10.70
C SER A 252 26.61 -24.07 -11.31
N ARG A 253 25.44 -24.49 -10.81
CA ARG A 253 24.66 -25.60 -11.42
C ARG A 253 24.09 -25.27 -12.79
N ARG A 254 23.79 -23.99 -13.05
CA ARG A 254 23.21 -23.52 -14.31
C ARG A 254 24.27 -23.22 -15.37
N SER A 255 25.51 -22.97 -14.95
CA SER A 255 26.64 -22.77 -15.84
C SER A 255 27.08 -24.10 -16.48
N PRO A 256 27.23 -24.18 -17.82
CA PRO A 256 27.73 -25.38 -18.46
C PRO A 256 29.17 -25.66 -18.01
N SER A 257 29.45 -26.88 -17.53
CA SER A 257 30.82 -27.33 -17.25
C SER A 257 31.65 -27.33 -18.55
N PRO A 258 32.89 -26.81 -18.54
CA PRO A 258 33.78 -26.87 -19.71
C PRO A 258 34.10 -28.30 -20.17
N ARG A 259 33.81 -29.33 -19.36
CA ARG A 259 34.11 -30.73 -19.66
C ARG A 259 32.86 -31.49 -20.10
N GLY A 260 32.63 -31.51 -21.41
CA GLY A 260 31.66 -32.43 -22.01
C GLY A 260 31.24 -32.06 -23.43
N ARG A 261 32.17 -32.07 -24.39
CA ARG A 261 31.77 -32.21 -25.80
C ARG A 261 31.14 -33.60 -25.98
N PRO A 262 29.89 -33.74 -26.45
CA PRO A 262 29.40 -35.04 -26.89
C PRO A 262 30.09 -35.37 -28.21
N GLY A 263 31.06 -36.29 -28.14
CA GLY A 263 31.59 -36.96 -29.32
C GLY A 263 30.48 -37.77 -30.01
N ALA A 264 30.56 -37.81 -31.33
CA ALA A 264 29.68 -38.57 -32.20
C ALA A 264 29.58 -40.04 -31.79
N ALA A 265 28.36 -40.55 -31.57
CA ALA A 265 27.95 -41.92 -31.93
C ALA A 265 26.49 -42.18 -31.52
N GLY A 266 25.74 -42.85 -32.41
CA GLY A 266 24.68 -43.76 -31.98
C GLY A 266 23.24 -43.30 -32.19
N ARG A 267 22.79 -43.26 -33.45
CA ARG A 267 21.39 -43.57 -33.77
C ARG A 267 21.02 -44.90 -33.10
N ARG A 268 20.06 -44.91 -32.18
CA ARG A 268 19.38 -46.15 -31.77
C ARG A 268 17.86 -46.01 -31.83
N SER A 269 17.38 -46.71 -32.85
CA SER A 269 16.04 -47.27 -33.11
C SER A 269 15.02 -47.26 -31.96
N VAL A 270 13.84 -46.74 -32.30
CA VAL A 270 12.57 -47.04 -31.63
C VAL A 270 12.25 -48.51 -31.88
N ARG A 271 12.29 -49.34 -30.84
CA ARG A 271 11.82 -50.73 -30.88
C ARG A 271 10.39 -50.79 -30.34
N ARG A 272 9.44 -51.10 -31.23
CA ARG A 272 8.09 -51.55 -30.88
C ARG A 272 8.18 -52.90 -30.16
N VAL A 273 7.58 -52.97 -28.97
CA VAL A 273 7.06 -54.18 -28.33
C VAL A 273 5.75 -53.69 -27.71
N GLY A 274 4.56 -54.16 -28.07
CA GLY A 274 4.13 -55.53 -28.30
C GLY A 274 3.07 -55.79 -27.24
N ALA A 275 1.81 -55.82 -27.66
CA ALA A 275 0.66 -56.06 -26.79
C ALA A 275 0.81 -57.43 -26.10
N GLY A 276 0.85 -57.42 -24.77
CA GLY A 276 0.90 -58.61 -23.93
C GLY A 276 -0.04 -58.44 -22.76
N VAL A 277 -1.22 -59.06 -22.88
CA VAL A 277 -2.18 -59.27 -21.79
C VAL A 277 -1.52 -60.21 -20.78
N VAL A 278 -1.25 -59.72 -19.58
CA VAL A 278 -0.95 -60.56 -18.41
C VAL A 278 -1.92 -60.16 -17.31
N GLY A 279 -2.73 -61.14 -16.91
CA GLY A 279 -3.91 -60.97 -16.06
C GLY A 279 -3.61 -60.40 -14.68
N ARG A 280 -4.45 -59.46 -14.27
CA ARG A 280 -4.60 -59.08 -12.86
C ARG A 280 -5.66 -59.97 -12.22
N ARG A 281 -5.22 -60.82 -11.29
CA ARG A 281 -6.09 -61.45 -10.26
C ARG A 281 -6.76 -60.35 -9.43
N PRO A 282 -8.01 -60.55 -8.97
CA PRO A 282 -8.70 -59.57 -8.15
C PRO A 282 -8.11 -59.58 -6.74
N ARG A 283 -7.80 -58.38 -6.22
CA ARG A 283 -7.53 -58.15 -4.79
C ARG A 283 -8.41 -56.98 -4.32
N PRO A 284 -8.83 -57.03 -3.06
CA PRO A 284 -10.19 -56.75 -2.66
C PRO A 284 -10.47 -55.26 -2.56
N ALA A 285 -11.76 -54.92 -2.69
CA ALA A 285 -12.30 -53.69 -2.17
C ALA A 285 -12.00 -53.61 -0.67
N MET A 286 -11.12 -52.70 -0.28
CA MET A 286 -11.17 -52.03 1.02
C MET A 286 -10.64 -50.62 0.85
N SER A 287 -11.44 -49.71 1.41
CA SER A 287 -11.30 -48.27 1.46
C SER A 287 -9.87 -47.78 1.71
N VAL A 288 -9.38 -46.96 0.78
CA VAL A 288 -8.57 -45.82 1.16
C VAL A 288 -9.37 -44.59 0.74
N ILE A 289 -10.15 -44.06 1.67
CA ILE A 289 -10.62 -42.68 1.57
C ILE A 289 -9.34 -41.86 1.59
N SER A 290 -8.84 -41.43 0.42
CA SER A 290 -7.75 -40.47 0.38
C SER A 290 -8.31 -39.18 0.96
N CYS A 291 -7.87 -38.80 2.16
CA CYS A 291 -8.33 -37.58 2.85
C CYS A 291 -7.77 -36.28 2.21
N GLY A 292 -7.59 -36.26 0.89
CA GLY A 292 -7.09 -35.10 0.15
C GLY A 292 -8.21 -34.11 -0.17
N ARG A 293 -7.88 -32.81 -0.16
CA ARG A 293 -8.75 -31.77 -0.75
C ARG A 293 -8.90 -32.01 -2.26
N ASN A 294 -10.06 -31.66 -2.81
CA ASN A 294 -10.29 -31.61 -4.25
C ASN A 294 -9.38 -30.58 -4.93
N LEU A 295 -9.10 -30.75 -6.22
CA LEU A 295 -8.50 -29.72 -7.07
C LEU A 295 -9.57 -29.23 -8.04
N VAL A 296 -10.05 -28.01 -7.84
CA VAL A 296 -11.20 -27.45 -8.56
C VAL A 296 -10.72 -26.47 -9.62
N LEU A 297 -10.92 -26.81 -10.90
CA LEU A 297 -10.48 -26.03 -12.05
C LEU A 297 -11.61 -25.15 -12.57
N ILE A 298 -11.43 -23.84 -12.45
CA ILE A 298 -12.33 -22.80 -12.96
C ILE A 298 -11.66 -21.98 -14.07
N GLY A 299 -12.44 -21.17 -14.79
CA GLY A 299 -11.95 -20.34 -15.90
C GLY A 299 -12.93 -20.26 -17.06
N MET A 300 -12.68 -19.35 -18.01
CA MET A 300 -13.58 -19.08 -19.14
C MET A 300 -13.78 -20.30 -20.06
N MET A 301 -14.87 -20.33 -20.83
CA MET A 301 -15.09 -21.36 -21.86
C MET A 301 -13.93 -21.35 -22.87
N GLY A 302 -13.32 -22.50 -23.16
CA GLY A 302 -12.11 -22.58 -24.02
C GLY A 302 -10.76 -22.50 -23.27
N ALA A 303 -10.76 -22.24 -21.96
CA ALA A 303 -9.53 -22.22 -21.15
C ALA A 303 -8.85 -23.59 -20.99
N GLY A 304 -9.54 -24.69 -21.32
CA GLY A 304 -8.99 -26.05 -21.28
C GLY A 304 -9.26 -26.85 -20.01
N LYS A 305 -10.20 -26.40 -19.15
CA LYS A 305 -10.56 -27.03 -17.85
C LYS A 305 -10.70 -28.55 -17.91
N SER A 306 -11.57 -29.09 -18.76
CA SER A 306 -11.79 -30.54 -18.85
C SER A 306 -10.55 -31.31 -19.32
N ALA A 307 -9.73 -30.72 -20.22
CA ALA A 307 -8.50 -31.33 -20.71
C ALA A 307 -7.39 -31.34 -19.65
N VAL A 308 -7.24 -30.25 -18.90
CA VAL A 308 -6.31 -30.15 -17.78
C VAL A 308 -6.75 -31.07 -16.64
N ALA A 309 -8.05 -31.12 -16.35
CA ALA A 309 -8.62 -32.02 -15.33
C ALA A 309 -8.31 -33.48 -15.63
N ALA A 310 -8.47 -33.91 -16.87
CA ALA A 310 -8.19 -35.29 -17.29
C ALA A 310 -6.71 -35.68 -17.12
N GLU A 311 -5.78 -34.83 -17.57
CA GLU A 311 -4.35 -35.11 -17.44
C GLU A 311 -3.89 -35.03 -15.97
N LEU A 312 -4.44 -34.11 -15.18
CA LEU A 312 -4.11 -33.95 -13.77
C LEU A 312 -4.63 -35.14 -12.95
N ALA A 313 -5.88 -35.57 -13.17
CA ALA A 313 -6.46 -36.76 -12.55
C ALA A 313 -5.61 -38.01 -12.84
N ARG A 314 -5.20 -38.19 -14.10
CA ARG A 314 -4.35 -39.31 -14.53
C ARG A 314 -2.98 -39.30 -13.86
N ARG A 315 -2.33 -38.14 -13.72
CA ARG A 315 -1.01 -38.01 -13.07
C ARG A 315 -1.08 -38.19 -11.55
N LEU A 316 -2.17 -37.74 -10.94
CA LEU A 316 -2.36 -37.79 -9.49
C LEU A 316 -3.02 -39.10 -9.01
N GLY A 317 -3.51 -39.94 -9.94
CA GLY A 317 -4.26 -41.14 -9.59
C GLY A 317 -5.59 -40.84 -8.89
N ARG A 318 -6.21 -39.70 -9.22
CA ARG A 318 -7.45 -39.20 -8.60
C ARG A 318 -8.63 -39.35 -9.56
N GLU A 319 -9.84 -39.39 -9.01
CA GLU A 319 -11.06 -39.38 -9.81
C GLU A 319 -11.25 -38.02 -10.51
N ARG A 320 -11.71 -38.04 -11.77
CA ARG A 320 -12.05 -36.83 -12.53
C ARG A 320 -13.56 -36.62 -12.51
N LEU A 321 -14.00 -35.45 -12.09
CA LEU A 321 -15.39 -35.01 -12.15
C LEU A 321 -15.50 -33.78 -13.05
N ASP A 322 -16.54 -33.68 -13.87
CA ASP A 322 -16.85 -32.50 -14.67
C ASP A 322 -18.31 -32.12 -14.42
N THR A 323 -18.56 -30.91 -13.89
CA THR A 323 -19.91 -30.52 -13.47
C THR A 323 -20.89 -30.47 -14.65
N ASP A 324 -20.42 -30.13 -15.85
CA ASP A 324 -21.27 -30.07 -17.04
C ASP A 324 -21.70 -31.49 -17.45
N GLU A 325 -20.78 -32.46 -17.43
CA GLU A 325 -21.08 -33.88 -17.70
C GLU A 325 -22.03 -34.46 -16.64
N LEU A 326 -21.88 -34.06 -15.37
CA LEU A 326 -22.77 -34.49 -14.28
C LEU A 326 -24.18 -33.91 -14.43
N VAL A 327 -24.33 -32.65 -14.85
CA VAL A 327 -25.64 -32.04 -15.14
C VAL A 327 -26.32 -32.76 -16.31
N GLU A 328 -25.59 -33.04 -17.40
CA GLU A 328 -26.14 -33.78 -18.54
C GLU A 328 -26.57 -35.20 -18.15
N SER A 329 -25.77 -35.87 -17.31
CA SER A 329 -26.10 -37.20 -16.80
C SER A 329 -27.30 -37.20 -15.85
N GLU A 330 -27.48 -36.16 -15.01
CA GLU A 330 -28.64 -36.04 -14.11
C GLU A 330 -29.93 -35.82 -14.92
N LEU A 331 -29.87 -34.97 -15.94
CA LEU A 331 -31.04 -34.55 -16.70
C LEU A 331 -31.34 -35.46 -17.89
N GLY A 332 -30.42 -36.34 -18.28
CA GLY A 332 -30.52 -37.23 -19.44
C GLY A 332 -30.59 -36.48 -20.78
N GLN A 333 -30.13 -35.24 -20.81
CA GLN A 333 -30.20 -34.31 -21.94
C GLN A 333 -28.92 -33.50 -22.01
N THR A 334 -28.51 -33.09 -23.21
CA THR A 334 -27.35 -32.21 -23.37
C THR A 334 -27.68 -30.79 -22.87
N ILE A 335 -26.68 -30.03 -22.42
CA ILE A 335 -26.89 -28.65 -21.93
C ILE A 335 -27.66 -27.79 -22.95
N PRO A 336 -27.34 -27.79 -24.26
CA PRO A 336 -28.13 -27.06 -25.25
C PRO A 336 -29.62 -27.47 -25.31
N GLU A 337 -29.92 -28.75 -25.15
CA GLU A 337 -31.31 -29.24 -25.11
C GLU A 337 -32.03 -28.80 -23.83
N VAL A 338 -31.33 -28.79 -22.69
CA VAL A 338 -31.87 -28.28 -21.42
C VAL A 338 -32.23 -26.80 -21.54
N PHE A 339 -31.33 -25.99 -22.12
CA PHE A 339 -31.62 -24.57 -22.38
C PHE A 339 -32.79 -24.38 -23.34
N ALA A 340 -32.87 -25.17 -24.42
CA ALA A 340 -33.93 -25.05 -25.42
C ALA A 340 -35.31 -25.49 -24.92
N GLN A 341 -35.37 -26.53 -24.07
CA GLN A 341 -36.64 -27.16 -23.67
C GLN A 341 -37.11 -26.73 -22.28
N ARG A 342 -36.18 -26.48 -21.35
CA ARG A 342 -36.47 -26.20 -19.93
C ARG A 342 -36.02 -24.80 -19.50
N GLY A 343 -35.34 -24.07 -20.37
CA GLY A 343 -34.85 -22.71 -20.11
C GLY A 343 -33.64 -22.66 -19.17
N GLU A 344 -33.02 -21.49 -19.11
CA GLU A 344 -31.81 -21.26 -18.32
C GLU A 344 -32.02 -21.53 -16.83
N ARG A 345 -33.18 -21.17 -16.27
CA ARG A 345 -33.46 -21.36 -14.84
C ARG A 345 -33.31 -22.82 -14.42
N ALA A 346 -33.86 -23.75 -15.20
CA ALA A 346 -33.76 -25.18 -14.90
C ALA A 346 -32.31 -25.68 -14.96
N PHE A 347 -31.51 -25.16 -15.91
CA PHE A 347 -30.08 -25.44 -15.99
C PHE A 347 -29.33 -24.91 -14.75
N ARG A 348 -29.57 -23.66 -14.33
CA ARG A 348 -28.92 -23.07 -13.15
C ARG A 348 -29.23 -23.82 -11.86
N GLU A 349 -30.48 -24.25 -11.69
CA GLU A 349 -30.89 -25.06 -10.54
C GLU A 349 -30.16 -26.42 -10.51
N ALA A 350 -29.96 -27.05 -11.67
CA ALA A 350 -29.18 -28.30 -11.80
C ALA A 350 -27.68 -28.08 -11.59
N GLU A 351 -27.12 -27.02 -12.18
CA GLU A 351 -25.72 -26.59 -12.01
C GLU A 351 -25.41 -26.38 -10.51
N ALA A 352 -26.31 -25.74 -9.78
CA ALA A 352 -26.15 -25.52 -8.35
C ALA A 352 -26.25 -26.80 -7.52
N ARG A 353 -27.13 -27.74 -7.89
CA ARG A 353 -27.18 -29.07 -7.24
C ARG A 353 -25.90 -29.85 -7.46
N MET A 354 -25.35 -29.85 -8.68
CA MET A 354 -24.11 -30.55 -9.00
C MET A 354 -22.90 -29.94 -8.31
N CYS A 355 -22.81 -28.61 -8.21
CA CYS A 355 -21.75 -27.96 -7.42
C CYS A 355 -21.80 -28.36 -5.94
N ARG A 356 -23.00 -28.47 -5.35
CA ARG A 356 -23.17 -28.98 -3.98
C ARG A 356 -22.79 -30.45 -3.84
N HIS A 357 -23.19 -31.29 -4.80
CA HIS A 357 -22.86 -32.71 -4.80
C HIS A 357 -21.34 -32.94 -4.92
N VAL A 358 -20.67 -32.26 -5.84
CA VAL A 358 -19.20 -32.33 -5.95
C VAL A 358 -18.52 -31.76 -4.71
N GLY A 359 -19.12 -30.75 -4.07
CA GLY A 359 -18.73 -30.21 -2.77
C GLY A 359 -18.87 -31.19 -1.59
N THR A 360 -19.37 -32.42 -1.77
CA THR A 360 -19.33 -33.47 -0.73
C THR A 360 -18.32 -34.58 -1.03
N ILE A 361 -17.74 -34.60 -2.23
CA ILE A 361 -16.72 -35.56 -2.64
C ILE A 361 -15.35 -35.02 -2.22
N HIS A 362 -14.41 -35.90 -1.87
CA HIS A 362 -13.04 -35.55 -1.47
C HIS A 362 -12.01 -36.28 -2.34
N GLY A 363 -10.85 -35.65 -2.55
CA GLY A 363 -9.73 -36.25 -3.28
C GLY A 363 -9.90 -36.29 -4.81
N ALA A 364 -10.87 -35.59 -5.38
CA ALA A 364 -11.12 -35.55 -6.82
C ALA A 364 -10.42 -34.38 -7.53
N VAL A 365 -10.29 -34.47 -8.85
CA VAL A 365 -9.98 -33.34 -9.74
C VAL A 365 -11.26 -32.94 -10.45
N VAL A 366 -11.72 -31.72 -10.23
CA VAL A 366 -13.04 -31.22 -10.64
C VAL A 366 -12.86 -30.18 -11.73
N ALA A 367 -13.49 -30.34 -12.89
CA ALA A 367 -13.70 -29.28 -13.87
C ALA A 367 -15.10 -28.67 -13.67
N VAL A 368 -15.17 -27.34 -13.64
CA VAL A 368 -16.41 -26.62 -13.36
C VAL A 368 -16.90 -25.88 -14.61
N GLY A 369 -18.22 -25.88 -14.83
CA GLY A 369 -18.89 -25.12 -15.89
C GLY A 369 -18.54 -23.63 -15.83
N GLY A 370 -18.31 -23.01 -16.99
CA GLY A 370 -17.80 -21.63 -17.05
C GLY A 370 -18.70 -20.59 -16.37
N GLY A 371 -20.01 -20.86 -16.31
CA GLY A 371 -21.01 -19.99 -15.69
C GLY A 371 -21.28 -20.29 -14.21
N ALA A 372 -20.84 -21.43 -13.68
CA ALA A 372 -21.20 -21.87 -12.34
C ALA A 372 -20.64 -20.96 -11.24
N VAL A 373 -19.51 -20.30 -11.50
CA VAL A 373 -18.83 -19.40 -10.56
C VAL A 373 -19.49 -18.02 -10.43
N LEU A 374 -20.52 -17.73 -11.25
CA LEU A 374 -21.29 -16.49 -11.15
C LEU A 374 -22.26 -16.49 -9.96
N ASP A 375 -22.59 -17.67 -9.44
CA ASP A 375 -23.38 -17.83 -8.22
C ASP A 375 -22.45 -18.04 -7.01
N PRO A 376 -22.45 -17.12 -6.01
CA PRO A 376 -21.63 -17.24 -4.81
C PRO A 376 -21.88 -18.53 -4.00
N ALA A 377 -23.09 -19.10 -4.08
CA ALA A 377 -23.41 -20.35 -3.38
C ALA A 377 -22.66 -21.55 -3.97
N ASN A 378 -22.44 -21.56 -5.29
CA ASN A 378 -21.68 -22.62 -5.97
C ASN A 378 -20.20 -22.53 -5.64
N VAL A 379 -19.64 -21.32 -5.61
CA VAL A 379 -18.24 -21.08 -5.21
C VAL A 379 -18.00 -21.53 -3.77
N THR A 380 -18.93 -21.22 -2.87
CA THR A 380 -18.87 -21.66 -1.47
C THR A 380 -18.91 -23.18 -1.35
N ALA A 381 -19.79 -23.84 -2.12
CA ALA A 381 -19.91 -25.30 -2.12
C ALA A 381 -18.64 -25.99 -2.65
N LEU A 382 -18.08 -25.49 -3.75
CA LEU A 382 -16.87 -26.05 -4.36
C LEU A 382 -15.60 -25.79 -3.52
N GLY A 383 -15.52 -24.63 -2.85
CA GLY A 383 -14.40 -24.27 -1.96
C GLY A 383 -14.42 -25.00 -0.61
N ALA A 384 -15.55 -25.59 -0.21
CA ALA A 384 -15.66 -26.32 1.06
C ALA A 384 -14.77 -27.56 1.11
N THR A 385 -14.54 -28.22 -0.04
CA THR A 385 -13.78 -29.49 -0.11
C THR A 385 -12.55 -29.44 -1.01
N GLY A 386 -12.28 -28.32 -1.71
CA GLY A 386 -11.21 -28.21 -2.68
C GLY A 386 -10.39 -26.93 -2.68
N ASP A 387 -9.22 -26.99 -3.31
CA ASP A 387 -8.40 -25.84 -3.67
C ASP A 387 -8.78 -25.40 -5.09
N VAL A 388 -9.18 -24.13 -5.22
CA VAL A 388 -9.72 -23.58 -6.47
C VAL A 388 -8.59 -22.95 -7.29
N VAL A 389 -8.47 -23.39 -8.55
CA VAL A 389 -7.41 -23.00 -9.49
C VAL A 389 -8.05 -22.39 -10.73
N TRP A 390 -7.72 -21.13 -11.02
CA TRP A 390 -8.16 -20.43 -12.22
C TRP A 390 -7.22 -20.71 -13.39
N LEU A 391 -7.76 -21.28 -14.46
CA LEU A 391 -7.05 -21.43 -15.73
C LEU A 391 -7.23 -20.18 -16.58
N ASP A 392 -6.16 -19.39 -16.68
CA ASP A 392 -6.12 -18.16 -17.45
C ASP A 392 -5.71 -18.41 -18.91
N ALA A 393 -6.32 -17.67 -19.84
CA ALA A 393 -6.00 -17.67 -21.27
C ALA A 393 -6.43 -16.34 -21.90
N THR A 394 -5.68 -15.86 -22.89
CA THR A 394 -6.00 -14.58 -23.53
C THR A 394 -7.33 -14.66 -24.28
N PRO A 395 -8.10 -13.55 -24.37
CA PRO A 395 -9.38 -13.52 -25.08
C PRO A 395 -9.30 -14.07 -26.51
N GLU A 396 -8.21 -13.80 -27.23
CA GLU A 396 -7.99 -14.26 -28.61
C GLU A 396 -7.89 -15.79 -28.66
N ALA A 397 -7.15 -16.40 -27.72
CA ALA A 397 -7.01 -17.85 -27.62
C ALA A 397 -8.33 -18.53 -27.21
N LEU A 398 -9.15 -17.86 -26.39
CA LEU A 398 -10.48 -18.35 -26.02
C LEU A 398 -11.42 -18.33 -27.22
N VAL A 399 -11.47 -17.22 -27.97
CA VAL A 399 -12.30 -17.08 -29.17
C VAL A 399 -11.91 -18.09 -30.25
N GLU A 400 -10.62 -18.31 -30.50
CA GLU A 400 -10.15 -19.30 -31.48
C GLU A 400 -10.60 -20.73 -31.10
N ARG A 401 -10.51 -21.09 -29.81
CA ARG A 401 -10.86 -22.43 -29.31
C ARG A 401 -12.36 -22.69 -29.21
N VAL A 402 -13.15 -21.64 -28.97
CA VAL A 402 -14.61 -21.71 -28.92
C VAL A 402 -15.20 -21.64 -30.32
N GLY A 403 -14.67 -20.76 -31.18
CA GLY A 403 -15.11 -20.57 -32.57
C GLY A 403 -14.92 -21.80 -33.45
N GLY A 404 -13.94 -22.65 -33.14
CA GLY A 404 -13.72 -23.93 -33.84
C GLY A 404 -14.78 -25.02 -33.57
N ARG A 405 -15.70 -24.84 -32.61
CA ARG A 405 -16.76 -25.84 -32.30
C ARG A 405 -18.06 -25.64 -33.09
N GLY A 406 -18.13 -24.61 -33.93
CA GLY A 406 -19.32 -24.24 -34.69
C GLY A 406 -19.33 -24.64 -36.18
N ALA A 407 -18.74 -25.77 -36.60
CA ALA A 407 -18.96 -26.34 -37.94
C ALA A 407 -18.51 -27.83 -38.03
N ARG A 408 -19.48 -28.72 -37.83
CA ARG A 408 -19.66 -30.15 -38.23
C ARG A 408 -18.48 -30.99 -38.76
N GLY A 409 -18.42 -32.23 -38.27
CA GLY A 409 -18.30 -33.46 -39.08
C GLY A 409 -16.95 -33.77 -39.76
N HIS A 410 -16.37 -34.91 -39.40
CA HIS A 410 -15.29 -35.66 -40.09
C HIS A 410 -14.48 -34.96 -41.19
N HIS A 411 -13.23 -34.57 -40.89
CA HIS A 411 -12.01 -34.96 -41.63
C HIS A 411 -10.75 -34.38 -40.94
N ARG A 412 -9.74 -35.23 -40.68
CA ARG A 412 -8.34 -34.82 -40.44
C ARG A 412 -7.71 -34.43 -41.78
N PRO A 413 -6.87 -33.37 -41.89
CA PRO A 413 -5.41 -33.39 -41.58
C PRO A 413 -4.89 -32.02 -41.06
N ARG A 414 -3.63 -31.70 -40.72
CA ARG A 414 -2.33 -32.34 -40.42
C ARG A 414 -1.57 -31.35 -39.51
N ARG A 415 -0.64 -31.90 -38.71
CA ARG A 415 0.15 -31.22 -37.67
C ARG A 415 1.17 -30.20 -38.24
N GLY A 416 1.16 -28.98 -37.69
CA GLY A 416 2.31 -28.08 -37.63
C GLY A 416 2.80 -27.99 -36.17
N ARG A 417 4.08 -28.26 -35.93
CA ARG A 417 4.69 -28.30 -34.59
C ARG A 417 5.00 -26.87 -34.11
N HIS A 418 4.29 -26.38 -33.10
CA HIS A 418 4.82 -25.35 -32.20
C HIS A 418 5.07 -25.94 -30.81
N ARG A 419 6.30 -25.72 -30.33
CA ARG A 419 6.84 -26.23 -29.07
C ARG A 419 6.11 -25.60 -27.89
N HIS A 420 5.76 -26.42 -26.90
CA HIS A 420 5.26 -26.01 -25.60
C HIS A 420 6.23 -24.98 -24.95
N ARG A 421 5.70 -23.81 -24.59
CA ARG A 421 6.29 -22.89 -23.61
C ARG A 421 5.38 -22.88 -22.38
N ASP A 422 6.01 -22.94 -21.21
CA ASP A 422 5.42 -23.03 -19.87
C ASP A 422 4.11 -22.25 -19.67
N SER A 423 3.03 -22.97 -19.36
CA SER A 423 1.88 -22.43 -18.65
C SER A 423 2.20 -22.48 -17.15
N ARG A 424 2.62 -21.34 -16.59
CA ARG A 424 2.82 -21.19 -15.14
C ARG A 424 1.44 -21.23 -14.44
N LEU A 425 1.29 -22.13 -13.48
CA LEU A 425 0.18 -22.13 -12.52
C LEU A 425 0.37 -20.91 -11.60
N GLY A 426 -0.49 -19.90 -11.71
CA GLY A 426 -0.58 -18.79 -10.75
C GLY A 426 -1.61 -19.09 -9.65
N PRO A 427 -1.44 -18.56 -8.42
CA PRO A 427 -2.46 -18.69 -7.39
C PRO A 427 -3.70 -17.84 -7.73
N ALA A 428 -4.88 -18.37 -7.42
CA ALA A 428 -6.14 -17.63 -7.48
C ALA A 428 -6.19 -16.50 -6.42
N PRO A 429 -6.98 -15.43 -6.64
CA PRO A 429 -7.15 -14.35 -5.66
C PRO A 429 -7.86 -14.88 -4.39
N PRO A 430 -7.53 -14.35 -3.20
CA PRO A 430 -8.07 -14.88 -1.95
C PRO A 430 -9.51 -14.40 -1.73
N GLY A 431 -10.45 -15.33 -1.65
CA GLY A 431 -11.85 -15.02 -1.36
C GLY A 431 -12.77 -16.23 -1.39
N ALA A 432 -12.45 -17.32 -0.68
CA ALA A 432 -13.39 -18.39 -0.35
C ALA A 432 -12.82 -19.35 0.71
N VAL A 433 -12.89 -19.00 2.00
CA VAL A 433 -12.90 -19.98 3.10
C VAL A 433 -13.83 -19.47 4.20
N GLY A 434 -15.05 -20.01 4.25
CA GLY A 434 -15.94 -19.92 5.41
C GLY A 434 -15.80 -21.17 6.29
N PRO A 435 -16.08 -21.06 7.61
CA PRO A 435 -15.71 -22.07 8.59
C PRO A 435 -16.74 -23.21 8.67
N ARG A 436 -16.27 -24.43 8.88
CA ARG A 436 -17.08 -25.52 9.46
C ARG A 436 -16.43 -26.00 10.74
N GLY A 437 -17.19 -25.90 11.82
CA GLY A 437 -17.01 -26.71 13.02
C GLY A 437 -17.73 -28.04 12.90
N ALA A 438 -17.26 -29.01 13.68
CA ALA A 438 -17.96 -30.15 14.27
C ALA A 438 -16.89 -30.94 15.06
N GLY A 439 -17.06 -31.41 16.29
CA GLY A 439 -18.19 -31.47 17.21
C GLY A 439 -17.83 -32.44 18.36
N GLY A 440 -18.68 -32.57 19.39
CA GLY A 440 -18.72 -33.78 20.23
C GLY A 440 -18.92 -33.59 21.75
N ASP A 441 -20.18 -33.53 22.16
CA ASP A 441 -20.85 -33.91 23.43
C ASP A 441 -20.08 -34.45 24.65
N ARG A 442 -20.47 -33.98 25.87
CA ARG A 442 -21.22 -34.75 26.90
C ARG A 442 -21.56 -33.95 28.19
N VAL A 443 -22.56 -34.49 28.90
CA VAL A 443 -23.49 -33.97 29.92
C VAL A 443 -22.98 -34.02 31.38
N SER A 444 -23.70 -33.33 32.30
CA SER A 444 -23.86 -33.50 33.78
C SER A 444 -23.01 -32.57 34.65
N GLY A 445 -23.42 -31.93 35.75
CA GLY A 445 -24.65 -31.89 36.56
C GLY A 445 -24.35 -31.15 37.90
N ASP A 446 -25.39 -30.55 38.49
CA ASP A 446 -25.62 -30.21 39.91
C ASP A 446 -24.72 -29.28 40.78
N ALA A 447 -25.42 -28.25 41.31
CA ALA A 447 -25.68 -27.92 42.72
C ALA A 447 -24.61 -27.31 43.68
N SER A 448 -25.01 -26.15 44.21
CA SER A 448 -25.04 -25.74 45.63
C SER A 448 -23.79 -25.14 46.35
N ALA A 449 -23.99 -23.88 46.76
CA ALA A 449 -23.81 -23.26 48.10
C ALA A 449 -22.63 -23.63 49.03
N GLY A 450 -21.99 -22.59 49.59
CA GLY A 450 -21.16 -22.69 50.80
C GLY A 450 -20.62 -21.34 51.30
N HIS A 451 -20.93 -21.01 52.56
CA HIS A 451 -20.65 -19.77 53.32
C HIS A 451 -19.21 -19.66 53.88
N ALA A 452 -18.70 -18.40 53.99
CA ALA A 452 -17.97 -17.68 55.09
C ALA A 452 -16.91 -18.41 55.98
N PRO A 453 -15.90 -17.75 56.64
CA PRO A 453 -15.92 -16.39 57.25
C PRO A 453 -14.61 -15.53 57.21
N GLN A 454 -14.71 -14.27 57.67
CA GLN A 454 -13.59 -13.31 57.94
C GLN A 454 -12.92 -13.54 59.32
N PRO A 455 -11.77 -12.88 59.65
CA PRO A 455 -11.67 -11.47 60.14
C PRO A 455 -10.37 -10.75 59.64
N ALA A 456 -9.90 -9.54 59.98
CA ALA A 456 -10.39 -8.21 60.41
C ALA A 456 -9.16 -7.26 60.42
N GLY A 457 -9.27 -5.96 60.06
CA GLY A 457 -8.16 -4.99 60.23
C GLY A 457 -8.20 -3.72 59.37
N SER A 458 -8.94 -2.70 59.85
CA SER A 458 -9.20 -1.32 59.34
C SER A 458 -7.95 -0.40 59.17
N PRO A 459 -8.00 0.84 58.59
CA PRO A 459 -9.17 1.72 58.34
C PRO A 459 -9.24 2.44 56.95
N GLN A 460 -10.44 2.89 56.57
CA GLN A 460 -10.76 3.69 55.36
C GLN A 460 -11.58 4.93 55.76
N PRO A 461 -11.36 6.11 55.13
CA PRO A 461 -12.21 7.28 55.36
C PRO A 461 -13.08 7.67 54.13
N ILE A 462 -14.32 8.05 54.47
CA ILE A 462 -15.31 8.92 53.80
C ILE A 462 -16.09 8.36 52.59
N ARG A 463 -17.37 8.03 52.85
CA ARG A 463 -18.45 7.90 51.87
C ARG A 463 -19.13 9.24 51.65
N SER A 464 -19.31 9.63 50.39
CA SER A 464 -20.47 10.39 49.91
C SER A 464 -20.92 9.75 48.60
N GLY A 465 -21.81 8.77 48.70
CA GLY A 465 -22.43 8.13 47.55
C GLY A 465 -23.89 8.57 47.46
N GLU A 466 -24.20 9.45 46.50
CA GLU A 466 -25.47 9.32 45.79
C GLU A 466 -25.45 8.02 44.99
N PRO A 467 -26.58 7.31 44.84
CA PRO A 467 -26.64 6.15 43.97
C PRO A 467 -26.27 6.59 42.55
N ALA A 468 -25.20 6.00 42.01
CA ALA A 468 -24.78 6.20 40.63
C ALA A 468 -26.00 5.99 39.72
N ARG A 469 -26.37 7.03 38.95
CA ARG A 469 -27.28 6.90 37.83
C ARG A 469 -26.86 5.68 37.01
N PRO A 470 -27.80 4.80 36.57
CA PRO A 470 -27.45 3.71 35.67
C PRO A 470 -26.68 4.30 34.48
N ALA A 471 -25.49 3.74 34.19
CA ALA A 471 -24.66 4.21 33.10
C ALA A 471 -25.50 4.28 31.81
N PRO A 472 -25.48 5.40 31.08
CA PRO A 472 -26.30 5.56 29.89
C PRO A 472 -26.01 4.43 28.90
N LYS A 473 -27.09 3.83 28.38
CA LYS A 473 -27.04 2.67 27.50
C LYS A 473 -26.52 3.12 26.13
N ALA A 474 -25.43 2.50 25.65
CA ALA A 474 -24.88 2.79 24.33
C ALA A 474 -25.93 2.58 23.23
N THR A 475 -26.11 3.56 22.36
CA THR A 475 -26.90 3.43 21.13
C THR A 475 -26.08 2.64 20.12
N ARG A 476 -26.70 1.65 19.47
CA ARG A 476 -26.07 0.82 18.44
C ARG A 476 -26.76 1.05 17.10
N VAL A 477 -25.98 1.37 16.08
CA VAL A 477 -26.44 1.47 14.68
C VAL A 477 -25.64 0.47 13.85
N THR A 478 -26.31 -0.41 13.12
CA THR A 478 -25.66 -1.39 12.25
C THR A 478 -25.54 -0.82 10.84
N VAL A 479 -24.37 -0.94 10.22
CA VAL A 479 -24.13 -0.59 8.82
C VAL A 479 -24.23 -1.86 7.96
N PRO A 480 -25.29 -2.03 7.15
CA PRO A 480 -25.47 -3.22 6.34
C PRO A 480 -24.64 -3.12 5.05
N LEU A 481 -23.74 -4.07 4.76
CA LEU A 481 -23.05 -4.17 3.46
C LEU A 481 -23.25 -5.57 2.86
N GLY A 482 -23.19 -5.66 1.53
CA GLY A 482 -23.51 -6.89 0.79
C GLY A 482 -22.63 -8.12 1.10
N GLY A 483 -21.50 -7.94 1.81
CA GLY A 483 -20.61 -9.04 2.22
C GLY A 483 -20.20 -9.06 3.70
N ALA A 484 -20.50 -8.00 4.47
CA ALA A 484 -20.20 -7.90 5.91
C ALA A 484 -21.02 -6.76 6.54
N ALA A 485 -21.38 -6.86 7.82
CA ALA A 485 -21.98 -5.76 8.58
C ALA A 485 -21.09 -5.45 9.78
N TYR A 486 -21.05 -4.19 10.19
CA TYR A 486 -20.40 -3.77 11.43
C TYR A 486 -21.29 -2.82 12.20
N ASP A 487 -20.99 -2.69 13.49
CA ASP A 487 -21.75 -1.85 14.40
C ASP A 487 -21.01 -0.55 14.70
N VAL A 488 -21.80 0.51 14.84
CA VAL A 488 -21.39 1.80 15.37
C VAL A 488 -22.02 1.94 16.75
N HIS A 489 -21.18 1.98 17.79
CA HIS A 489 -21.58 2.18 19.17
C HIS A 489 -21.40 3.65 19.55
N ILE A 490 -22.47 4.29 20.04
CA ILE A 490 -22.52 5.73 20.34
C ILE A 490 -22.98 5.93 21.77
N GLY A 491 -22.26 6.75 22.52
CA GLY A 491 -22.60 7.09 23.91
C GLY A 491 -21.38 7.55 24.69
N PRO A 492 -21.52 7.97 25.95
CA PRO A 492 -20.39 8.41 26.75
C PRO A 492 -19.71 7.23 27.46
N GLY A 493 -18.38 7.30 27.61
CA GLY A 493 -17.57 6.33 28.35
C GLY A 493 -17.38 4.98 27.64
N LEU A 494 -17.45 4.94 26.30
CA LEU A 494 -17.34 3.71 25.53
C LEU A 494 -15.90 3.26 25.27
N LEU A 495 -14.89 4.15 25.32
CA LEU A 495 -13.49 3.75 25.15
C LEU A 495 -13.02 2.80 26.26
N GLU A 496 -13.60 2.91 27.45
CA GLU A 496 -13.33 2.02 28.58
C GLU A 496 -14.05 0.67 28.46
N ARG A 497 -14.83 0.44 27.39
CA ARG A 497 -15.66 -0.77 27.22
C ARG A 497 -15.38 -1.46 25.89
N LEU A 498 -14.22 -1.21 25.28
CA LEU A 498 -13.85 -1.82 24.00
C LEU A 498 -13.83 -3.36 24.06
N ASP A 499 -13.50 -3.93 25.22
CA ASP A 499 -13.56 -5.36 25.52
C ASP A 499 -14.97 -5.94 25.43
N GLU A 500 -16.01 -5.15 25.72
CA GLU A 500 -17.41 -5.57 25.67
C GLU A 500 -18.06 -5.30 24.30
N LEU A 501 -17.66 -4.21 23.65
CA LEU A 501 -18.33 -3.68 22.47
C LEU A 501 -17.78 -4.28 21.16
N VAL A 502 -16.48 -4.59 21.12
CA VAL A 502 -15.81 -5.03 19.90
C VAL A 502 -15.72 -6.56 19.86
N ALA A 503 -16.21 -7.15 18.77
CA ALA A 503 -15.99 -8.56 18.49
C ALA A 503 -14.57 -8.80 17.97
N TRP A 504 -13.60 -8.88 18.89
CA TRP A 504 -12.19 -9.06 18.56
C TRP A 504 -11.92 -10.38 17.82
N PRO A 505 -10.98 -10.42 16.85
CA PRO A 505 -10.59 -11.66 16.21
C PRO A 505 -10.04 -12.66 17.25
N SER A 506 -10.54 -13.90 17.26
CA SER A 506 -10.18 -14.90 18.28
C SER A 506 -8.69 -15.30 18.31
N ARG A 507 -7.94 -14.96 17.27
CA ARG A 507 -6.49 -15.20 17.16
C ARG A 507 -5.65 -13.91 17.26
N ALA A 508 -6.29 -12.76 17.48
CA ALA A 508 -5.57 -11.54 17.75
C ALA A 508 -4.86 -11.69 19.10
N ALA A 509 -3.58 -11.35 19.14
CA ALA A 509 -2.83 -11.18 20.38
C ALA A 509 -2.43 -9.72 20.59
N THR A 510 -2.32 -8.94 19.51
CA THR A 510 -1.89 -7.54 19.58
C THR A 510 -2.91 -6.59 18.97
N ALA A 511 -3.15 -5.46 19.64
CA ALA A 511 -3.79 -4.28 19.09
C ALA A 511 -2.74 -3.19 18.87
N ALA A 512 -2.46 -2.85 17.60
CA ALA A 512 -1.65 -1.68 17.27
C ALA A 512 -2.53 -0.43 17.30
N VAL A 513 -2.37 0.38 18.35
CA VAL A 513 -3.13 1.63 18.55
C VAL A 513 -2.40 2.75 17.84
N ILE A 514 -2.97 3.22 16.72
CA ILE A 514 -2.45 4.36 15.97
C ILE A 514 -3.18 5.62 16.44
N THR A 515 -2.42 6.62 16.89
CA THR A 515 -2.95 7.86 17.46
C THR A 515 -1.94 9.00 17.32
N ASN A 516 -2.26 10.22 17.79
CA ASN A 516 -1.28 11.31 17.91
C ASN A 516 -0.99 11.58 19.39
N ALA A 517 0.09 12.32 19.69
CA ALA A 517 0.50 12.61 21.06
C ALA A 517 -0.59 13.31 21.90
N THR A 518 -1.36 14.23 21.28
CA THR A 518 -2.45 14.96 21.93
C THR A 518 -3.54 14.01 22.45
N VAL A 519 -3.98 13.08 21.61
CA VAL A 519 -5.04 12.11 21.93
C VAL A 519 -4.51 11.00 22.83
N ALA A 520 -3.28 10.53 22.60
CA ALA A 520 -2.60 9.53 23.43
C ALA A 520 -2.54 9.96 24.90
N ALA A 521 -2.15 11.21 25.16
CA ALA A 521 -2.01 11.75 26.51
C ALA A 521 -3.32 11.76 27.32
N VAL A 522 -4.48 11.78 26.65
CA VAL A 522 -5.79 11.84 27.31
C VAL A 522 -6.48 10.48 27.36
N TYR A 523 -6.37 9.69 26.30
CA TYR A 523 -7.18 8.47 26.10
C TYR A 523 -6.36 7.19 25.95
N GLY A 524 -5.04 7.29 25.73
CA GLY A 524 -4.17 6.14 25.45
C GLY A 524 -4.23 5.08 26.53
N GLU A 525 -4.08 5.46 27.80
CA GLU A 525 -4.13 4.52 28.93
C GLU A 525 -5.48 3.80 29.05
N ARG A 526 -6.59 4.51 28.84
CA ARG A 526 -7.95 3.94 28.89
C ARG A 526 -8.14 2.87 27.82
N VAL A 527 -7.71 3.17 26.59
CA VAL A 527 -7.78 2.25 25.45
C VAL A 527 -6.85 1.05 25.67
N THR A 528 -5.63 1.27 26.16
CA THR A 528 -4.70 0.20 26.50
C THR A 528 -5.29 -0.74 27.55
N ALA A 529 -5.86 -0.22 28.63
CA ALA A 529 -6.49 -1.03 29.67
C ALA A 529 -7.68 -1.84 29.13
N ALA A 530 -8.49 -1.27 28.23
CA ALA A 530 -9.61 -1.97 27.62
C ALA A 530 -9.16 -3.10 26.67
N CYS A 531 -8.14 -2.86 25.84
CA CYS A 531 -7.54 -3.90 25.01
C CYS A 531 -6.92 -5.04 25.84
N GLN A 532 -6.26 -4.72 26.97
CA GLN A 532 -5.70 -5.72 27.87
C GLN A 532 -6.78 -6.61 28.50
N ARG A 533 -7.93 -6.05 28.89
CA ARG A 533 -9.07 -6.86 29.37
C ARG A 533 -9.67 -7.73 28.27
N ALA A 534 -9.57 -7.32 27.01
CA ALA A 534 -9.91 -8.16 25.85
C ALA A 534 -8.87 -9.26 25.57
N GLY A 535 -7.78 -9.35 26.36
CA GLY A 535 -6.70 -10.32 26.18
C GLY A 535 -5.66 -9.93 25.14
N LEU A 536 -5.58 -8.66 24.76
CA LEU A 536 -4.65 -8.15 23.76
C LEU A 536 -3.49 -7.37 24.41
N SER A 537 -2.26 -7.63 23.98
CA SER A 537 -1.16 -6.68 24.18
C SER A 537 -1.38 -5.46 23.29
N THR A 538 -0.88 -4.29 23.70
CA THR A 538 -1.02 -3.06 22.92
C THR A 538 0.33 -2.51 22.50
N GLU A 539 0.44 -2.14 21.23
CA GLU A 539 1.55 -1.33 20.71
C GLU A 539 1.01 0.06 20.39
N LEU A 540 1.53 1.10 21.05
CA LEU A 540 1.13 2.48 20.80
C LEU A 540 2.02 3.10 19.72
N ILE A 541 1.41 3.49 18.60
CA ILE A 541 2.08 4.08 17.45
C ILE A 541 1.60 5.52 17.32
N GLU A 542 2.42 6.45 17.79
CA GLU A 542 2.17 7.88 17.65
C GLU A 542 2.54 8.37 16.25
N VAL A 543 1.64 9.15 15.64
CA VAL A 543 1.82 9.88 14.38
C VAL A 543 1.73 11.39 14.65
N PRO A 544 2.26 12.25 13.75
CA PRO A 544 2.10 13.70 13.87
C PRO A 544 0.63 14.13 13.94
N ASP A 545 0.37 15.29 14.55
CA ASP A 545 -0.98 15.87 14.61
C ASP A 545 -1.29 16.73 13.38
N GLY A 546 -2.56 16.79 12.96
CA GLY A 546 -3.01 17.61 11.83
C GLY A 546 -2.94 16.93 10.45
N GLU A 547 -3.48 17.62 9.44
CA GLU A 547 -3.73 17.05 8.09
C GLU A 547 -2.45 16.59 7.36
N HIS A 548 -1.29 17.16 7.70
CA HIS A 548 -0.01 16.77 7.09
C HIS A 548 0.44 15.35 7.48
N ALA A 549 -0.06 14.80 8.59
CA ALA A 549 0.18 13.41 8.99
C ALA A 549 -0.47 12.41 8.01
N LYS A 550 -1.44 12.87 7.22
CA LYS A 550 -2.12 12.07 6.21
C LYS A 550 -1.27 11.97 4.94
N SER A 551 -0.10 11.36 5.05
CA SER A 551 0.90 11.29 3.97
C SER A 551 1.47 9.89 3.78
N ALA A 552 2.02 9.63 2.59
CA ALA A 552 2.68 8.35 2.29
C ALA A 552 3.91 8.10 3.18
N GLU A 553 4.60 9.16 3.58
CA GLU A 553 5.75 9.11 4.48
C GLU A 553 5.33 8.65 5.87
N THR A 554 4.26 9.23 6.43
CA THR A 554 3.73 8.83 7.74
C THR A 554 3.19 7.40 7.69
N LEU A 555 2.49 7.02 6.62
CA LEU A 555 2.03 5.64 6.40
C LEU A 555 3.20 4.64 6.38
N THR A 556 4.31 5.00 5.75
CA THR A 556 5.52 4.17 5.71
C THR A 556 6.11 3.99 7.10
N GLN A 557 6.15 5.05 7.91
CA GLN A 557 6.59 4.98 9.31
C GLN A 557 5.68 4.07 10.15
N VAL A 558 4.36 4.16 9.94
CA VAL A 558 3.40 3.24 10.56
C VAL A 558 3.73 1.80 10.19
N TRP A 559 3.92 1.47 8.90
CA TRP A 559 4.30 0.11 8.50
C TRP A 559 5.60 -0.38 9.13
N HIS A 560 6.62 0.47 9.27
CA HIS A 560 7.85 0.11 9.98
C HIS A 560 7.59 -0.23 11.45
N ARG A 561 6.72 0.52 12.13
CA ARG A 561 6.34 0.25 13.52
C ARG A 561 5.50 -1.02 13.66
N LEU A 562 4.56 -1.27 12.73
CA LEU A 562 3.81 -2.53 12.69
C LEU A 562 4.74 -3.73 12.46
N ALA A 563 5.76 -3.58 11.61
CA ALA A 563 6.78 -4.60 11.37
C ALA A 563 7.63 -4.88 12.62
N ALA A 564 8.10 -3.81 13.29
CA ALA A 564 8.91 -3.92 14.49
C ALA A 564 8.14 -4.55 15.67
N ALA A 565 6.83 -4.31 15.74
CA ALA A 565 5.93 -4.95 16.70
C ALA A 565 5.45 -6.35 16.25
N GLU A 566 6.00 -6.88 15.15
CA GLU A 566 5.67 -8.17 14.55
C GLU A 566 4.16 -8.39 14.33
N LEU A 567 3.42 -7.34 13.95
CA LEU A 567 1.96 -7.40 13.83
C LEU A 567 1.54 -8.42 12.77
N ARG A 568 0.80 -9.45 13.19
CA ARG A 568 0.41 -10.59 12.34
C ARG A 568 -0.90 -10.30 11.62
N ARG A 569 -1.24 -11.17 10.66
CA ARG A 569 -2.51 -11.08 9.90
C ARG A 569 -3.76 -11.24 10.75
N SER A 570 -3.65 -11.94 11.88
CA SER A 570 -4.75 -12.18 12.81
C SER A 570 -4.93 -11.06 13.84
N ASP A 571 -3.95 -10.15 13.94
CA ASP A 571 -3.97 -9.04 14.87
C ASP A 571 -4.80 -7.87 14.31
N VAL A 572 -4.94 -6.80 15.11
CA VAL A 572 -5.87 -5.71 14.83
C VAL A 572 -5.18 -4.36 14.93
N ILE A 573 -5.58 -3.42 14.07
CA ILE A 573 -5.23 -2.01 14.18
C ILE A 573 -6.39 -1.26 14.83
N LEU A 574 -6.11 -0.40 15.81
CA LEU A 574 -7.11 0.47 16.43
C LEU A 574 -6.74 1.92 16.10
N ALA A 575 -7.62 2.62 15.40
CA ALA A 575 -7.47 4.03 15.09
C ALA A 575 -8.10 4.89 16.19
N LEU A 576 -7.28 5.57 16.99
CA LEU A 576 -7.74 6.42 18.10
C LEU A 576 -7.46 7.88 17.77
N GLY A 577 -8.48 8.63 17.33
CA GLY A 577 -8.29 10.03 16.94
C GLY A 577 -9.40 10.61 16.06
N GLY A 578 -9.14 11.73 15.42
CA GLY A 578 -10.03 12.32 14.40
C GLY A 578 -9.93 11.63 13.03
N GLY A 579 -10.54 12.24 12.01
CA GLY A 579 -10.60 11.68 10.66
C GLY A 579 -9.23 11.47 10.00
N VAL A 580 -8.22 12.28 10.34
CA VAL A 580 -6.84 12.09 9.87
C VAL A 580 -6.27 10.75 10.33
N VAL A 581 -6.35 10.48 11.63
CA VAL A 581 -5.88 9.21 12.21
C VAL A 581 -6.73 8.06 11.68
N GLY A 582 -8.05 8.24 11.60
CA GLY A 582 -8.97 7.24 11.08
C GLY A 582 -8.64 6.78 9.67
N ASP A 583 -8.40 7.72 8.75
CA ASP A 583 -8.08 7.42 7.35
C ASP A 583 -6.68 6.82 7.20
N LEU A 584 -5.69 7.35 7.92
CA LEU A 584 -4.31 6.85 7.89
C LEU A 584 -4.24 5.41 8.43
N ALA A 585 -4.80 5.18 9.62
CA ALA A 585 -4.80 3.87 10.27
C ALA A 585 -5.66 2.85 9.53
N GLY A 586 -6.81 3.29 8.99
CA GLY A 586 -7.65 2.48 8.12
C GLY A 586 -6.91 2.04 6.86
N PHE A 587 -6.12 2.93 6.24
CA PHE A 587 -5.36 2.60 5.04
C PHE A 587 -4.13 1.75 5.36
N ALA A 588 -3.48 1.98 6.50
CA ALA A 588 -2.47 1.09 7.04
C ALA A 588 -3.04 -0.33 7.22
N ALA A 589 -4.24 -0.46 7.77
CA ALA A 589 -4.91 -1.76 7.91
C ALA A 589 -5.30 -2.41 6.58
N ALA A 590 -5.76 -1.63 5.61
CA ALA A 590 -6.09 -2.12 4.27
C ALA A 590 -4.86 -2.70 3.53
N THR A 591 -3.68 -2.14 3.80
CA THR A 591 -2.45 -2.45 3.05
C THR A 591 -1.51 -3.40 3.79
N TRP A 592 -1.49 -3.36 5.12
CA TRP A 592 -0.69 -4.26 5.94
C TRP A 592 -1.15 -5.70 5.74
N HIS A 593 -0.24 -6.60 5.35
CA HIS A 593 -0.54 -7.96 4.92
C HIS A 593 -1.67 -8.09 3.87
N ARG A 594 -1.94 -7.03 3.10
CA ARG A 594 -3.08 -6.91 2.15
C ARG A 594 -4.47 -6.91 2.82
N GLY A 595 -4.54 -6.52 4.09
CA GLY A 595 -5.77 -6.42 4.85
C GLY A 595 -5.65 -7.10 6.21
N VAL A 596 -5.70 -6.29 7.26
CA VAL A 596 -5.92 -6.73 8.64
C VAL A 596 -7.17 -6.06 9.22
N ALA A 597 -7.66 -6.61 10.34
CA ALA A 597 -8.79 -6.03 11.04
C ALA A 597 -8.49 -4.61 11.52
N VAL A 598 -9.50 -3.72 11.45
CA VAL A 598 -9.41 -2.37 11.99
C VAL A 598 -10.61 -2.02 12.87
N VAL A 599 -10.38 -1.32 13.97
CA VAL A 599 -11.42 -0.72 14.82
C VAL A 599 -11.24 0.80 14.76
N GLN A 600 -12.33 1.53 14.53
CA GLN A 600 -12.31 3.00 14.54
C GLN A 600 -12.83 3.51 15.89
N ALA A 601 -12.03 4.28 16.60
CA ALA A 601 -12.39 4.96 17.85
C ALA A 601 -12.31 6.48 17.64
N PRO A 602 -13.28 7.08 16.91
CA PRO A 602 -13.24 8.49 16.57
C PRO A 602 -13.38 9.37 17.82
N THR A 603 -12.53 10.40 17.94
CA THR A 603 -12.53 11.32 19.09
C THR A 603 -12.99 12.74 18.76
N THR A 604 -13.31 13.02 17.48
CA THR A 604 -13.86 14.30 17.03
C THR A 604 -15.29 14.15 16.52
N LEU A 605 -16.11 15.19 16.68
CA LEU A 605 -17.52 15.17 16.25
C LEU A 605 -17.66 14.87 14.75
N LEU A 606 -16.78 15.48 13.92
CA LEU A 606 -16.73 15.23 12.48
C LEU A 606 -16.44 13.76 12.17
N ALA A 607 -15.47 13.15 12.86
CA ALA A 607 -15.12 11.76 12.62
C ALA A 607 -16.22 10.79 13.07
N MET A 608 -16.90 11.09 14.19
CA MET A 608 -18.02 10.28 14.70
C MET A 608 -19.20 10.23 13.75
N CYS A 609 -19.58 11.38 13.17
CA CYS A 609 -20.73 11.46 12.25
C CYS A 609 -20.38 11.02 10.84
N ASP A 610 -19.17 11.34 10.37
CA ASP A 610 -18.76 11.17 8.99
C ASP A 610 -17.54 10.23 8.89
N ALA A 611 -16.31 10.72 9.04
CA ALA A 611 -15.10 10.03 8.53
C ALA A 611 -14.92 8.57 8.96
N ALA A 612 -15.30 8.19 10.19
CA ALA A 612 -15.13 6.81 10.68
C ALA A 612 -16.05 5.78 10.01
N ILE A 613 -17.06 6.21 9.25
CA ILE A 613 -18.11 5.36 8.69
C ILE A 613 -18.00 5.29 7.17
N GLY A 614 -18.21 4.09 6.62
CA GLY A 614 -18.28 3.84 5.18
C GLY A 614 -16.96 3.44 4.52
N GLY A 615 -15.94 3.12 5.32
CA GLY A 615 -14.75 2.39 4.90
C GLY A 615 -13.78 3.15 3.98
N LYS A 616 -13.99 4.44 3.73
CA LYS A 616 -13.00 5.23 2.99
C LYS A 616 -11.80 5.47 3.87
N THR A 617 -10.64 5.11 3.36
CA THR A 617 -9.36 5.27 4.06
C THR A 617 -8.32 5.72 3.04
N GLY A 618 -7.34 6.52 3.43
CA GLY A 618 -6.33 6.97 2.48
C GLY A 618 -5.37 8.01 3.00
N VAL A 619 -4.46 8.41 2.12
CA VAL A 619 -3.46 9.45 2.33
C VAL A 619 -3.55 10.53 1.25
N ASN A 620 -3.06 11.71 1.58
CA ASN A 620 -2.95 12.84 0.67
C ASN A 620 -1.66 12.72 -0.16
N LEU A 621 -1.69 13.27 -1.37
CA LEU A 621 -0.51 13.56 -2.17
C LEU A 621 -0.34 15.08 -2.30
N PRO A 622 0.85 15.58 -2.67
CA PRO A 622 1.03 17.00 -2.98
C PRO A 622 0.07 17.52 -4.08
N HIS A 623 -0.45 16.61 -4.91
CA HIS A 623 -1.36 16.91 -6.01
C HIS A 623 -2.83 16.96 -5.59
N GLY A 624 -3.20 16.51 -4.39
CA GLY A 624 -4.57 16.51 -3.90
C GLY A 624 -4.81 15.64 -2.68
N LYS A 625 -5.89 15.96 -1.95
CA LYS A 625 -6.33 15.19 -0.78
C LYS A 625 -6.95 13.86 -1.21
N ASN A 626 -6.77 12.81 -0.41
CA ASN A 626 -7.44 11.51 -0.55
C ASN A 626 -7.29 10.80 -1.91
N LEU A 627 -6.29 11.17 -2.72
CA LEU A 627 -6.10 10.59 -4.06
C LEU A 627 -5.67 9.13 -4.02
N VAL A 628 -5.03 8.69 -2.93
CA VAL A 628 -4.55 7.33 -2.73
C VAL A 628 -5.21 6.75 -1.50
N GLY A 629 -5.92 5.64 -1.68
CA GLY A 629 -6.69 5.04 -0.59
C GLY A 629 -7.30 3.70 -0.94
N ALA A 630 -8.09 3.17 -0.02
CA ALA A 630 -8.84 1.94 -0.18
C ALA A 630 -10.22 2.04 0.49
N PHE A 631 -11.17 1.28 -0.02
CA PHE A 631 -12.39 0.94 0.72
C PHE A 631 -12.10 -0.24 1.63
N HIS A 632 -11.94 0.00 2.92
CA HIS A 632 -11.62 -0.99 3.95
C HIS A 632 -12.51 -0.78 5.18
N GLN A 633 -13.42 -1.73 5.42
CA GLN A 633 -14.45 -1.61 6.45
C GLN A 633 -13.91 -2.00 7.83
N PRO A 634 -14.31 -1.31 8.91
CA PRO A 634 -13.92 -1.67 10.26
C PRO A 634 -14.70 -2.87 10.80
N LEU A 635 -14.18 -3.51 11.84
CA LEU A 635 -14.92 -4.48 12.67
C LEU A 635 -16.03 -3.80 13.48
N ALA A 636 -15.75 -2.59 13.96
CA ALA A 636 -16.67 -1.75 14.71
C ALA A 636 -16.18 -0.30 14.70
N VAL A 637 -17.13 0.62 14.90
CA VAL A 637 -16.85 2.03 15.21
C VAL A 637 -17.32 2.31 16.63
N VAL A 638 -16.46 2.87 17.49
CA VAL A 638 -16.77 3.17 18.89
C VAL A 638 -16.69 4.68 19.10
N ALA A 639 -17.83 5.35 18.92
CA ALA A 639 -18.00 6.79 19.07
C ALA A 639 -18.31 7.15 20.53
N ASP A 640 -17.25 7.28 21.33
CA ASP A 640 -17.35 7.74 22.72
C ASP A 640 -17.59 9.26 22.77
N THR A 641 -18.84 9.67 22.92
CA THR A 641 -19.24 11.09 22.96
C THR A 641 -18.61 11.87 24.12
N ALA A 642 -18.11 11.20 25.17
CA ALA A 642 -17.43 11.87 26.27
C ALA A 642 -16.10 12.50 25.81
N THR A 643 -15.51 12.03 24.69
CA THR A 643 -14.27 12.61 24.18
C THR A 643 -14.45 14.03 23.63
N LEU A 644 -15.70 14.42 23.31
CA LEU A 644 -16.02 15.74 22.77
C LEU A 644 -15.84 16.85 23.82
N ALA A 645 -15.82 16.49 25.12
CA ALA A 645 -15.60 17.44 26.21
C ALA A 645 -14.17 18.02 26.20
N THR A 646 -13.18 17.29 25.69
CA THR A 646 -11.80 17.78 25.56
C THR A 646 -11.49 18.34 24.18
N LEU A 647 -12.46 18.32 23.26
CA LEU A 647 -12.26 18.78 21.89
C LEU A 647 -12.25 20.31 21.84
N ASP A 648 -11.31 20.87 21.08
CA ASP A 648 -11.27 22.30 20.82
C ASP A 648 -12.62 22.81 20.30
N ALA A 649 -13.02 23.99 20.78
CA ALA A 649 -14.34 24.54 20.50
C ALA A 649 -14.55 24.81 19.00
N ARG A 650 -13.50 25.22 18.26
CA ARG A 650 -13.58 25.44 16.81
C ARG A 650 -13.77 24.12 16.07
N GLN A 651 -13.04 23.07 16.46
CA GLN A 651 -13.20 21.72 15.90
C GLN A 651 -14.60 21.13 16.19
N ARG A 652 -15.15 21.36 17.39
CA ARG A 652 -16.51 20.95 17.72
C ARG A 652 -17.55 21.68 16.85
N ARG A 653 -17.43 23.01 16.69
CA ARG A 653 -18.32 23.76 15.78
C ARG A 653 -18.21 23.28 14.34
N ALA A 654 -17.00 23.05 13.83
CA ALA A 654 -16.81 22.47 12.50
C ALA A 654 -17.54 21.12 12.33
N GLY A 655 -17.49 20.24 13.35
CA GLY A 655 -18.25 19.00 13.35
C GLY A 655 -19.78 19.17 13.34
N LEU A 656 -20.31 20.24 13.94
CA LEU A 656 -21.75 20.55 13.91
C LEU A 656 -22.22 20.92 12.49
N GLY A 657 -21.35 21.50 11.67
CA GLY A 657 -21.66 21.79 10.26
C GLY A 657 -21.93 20.51 9.46
N GLU A 658 -21.07 19.50 9.63
CA GLU A 658 -21.28 18.17 9.05
C GLU A 658 -22.50 17.46 9.64
N ALA A 659 -22.75 17.61 10.94
CA ALA A 659 -23.94 17.04 11.56
C ALA A 659 -25.23 17.65 10.95
N ALA A 660 -25.28 18.97 10.78
CA ALA A 660 -26.42 19.67 10.19
C ALA A 660 -26.71 19.23 8.75
N LYS A 661 -25.67 18.88 7.97
CA LYS A 661 -25.79 18.33 6.62
C LYS A 661 -26.78 17.17 6.55
N TYR A 662 -26.70 16.21 7.48
CA TYR A 662 -27.61 15.06 7.54
C TYR A 662 -29.06 15.48 7.70
N GLY A 663 -29.29 16.59 8.42
CA GLY A 663 -30.63 17.12 8.60
C GLY A 663 -31.24 17.76 7.36
N PHE A 664 -30.41 18.42 6.55
CA PHE A 664 -30.85 18.94 5.26
C PHE A 664 -31.13 17.81 4.28
N ILE A 665 -30.26 16.79 4.19
CA ILE A 665 -30.38 15.78 3.13
C ILE A 665 -31.35 14.63 3.45
N ALA A 666 -31.58 14.29 4.73
CA ALA A 666 -32.33 13.07 5.08
C ALA A 666 -33.13 13.12 6.40
N ASP A 667 -32.59 13.63 7.52
CA ASP A 667 -33.26 13.58 8.84
C ASP A 667 -33.49 14.98 9.44
N PRO A 668 -34.62 15.66 9.12
CA PRO A 668 -34.88 17.03 9.57
C PRO A 668 -35.02 17.17 11.09
N VAL A 669 -35.09 16.06 11.83
CA VAL A 669 -35.05 16.10 13.31
C VAL A 669 -33.68 16.60 13.79
N VAL A 670 -32.59 16.32 13.08
CA VAL A 670 -31.26 16.87 13.41
C VAL A 670 -31.29 18.39 13.40
N LEU A 671 -31.90 19.01 12.38
CA LEU A 671 -32.06 20.47 12.33
C LEU A 671 -32.92 20.95 13.50
N SER A 672 -34.06 20.30 13.74
CA SER A 672 -34.99 20.68 14.81
C SER A 672 -34.33 20.65 16.20
N ARG A 673 -33.40 19.71 16.44
CA ARG A 673 -32.62 19.61 17.68
C ARG A 673 -31.61 20.74 17.82
N LEU A 674 -30.86 21.01 16.76
CA LEU A 674 -29.84 22.07 16.74
C LEU A 674 -30.48 23.47 16.82
N GLU A 675 -31.62 23.70 16.15
CA GLU A 675 -32.36 24.96 16.16
C GLU A 675 -33.02 25.24 17.51
N ALA A 676 -33.47 24.21 18.23
CA ALA A 676 -34.12 24.38 19.52
C ALA A 676 -33.14 24.79 20.64
N ARG A 677 -31.87 24.37 20.53
CA ARG A 677 -30.85 24.52 21.59
C ARG A 677 -29.45 24.79 20.98
N PRO A 678 -29.26 25.86 20.19
CA PRO A 678 -27.99 26.10 19.47
C PRO A 678 -26.82 26.35 20.43
N ASP A 679 -27.05 27.11 21.51
CA ASP A 679 -26.03 27.40 22.51
C ASP A 679 -25.54 26.13 23.21
N ASP A 680 -26.46 25.19 23.52
CA ASP A 680 -26.11 23.90 24.11
C ASP A 680 -25.32 23.02 23.14
N ALA A 681 -25.65 23.06 21.84
CA ALA A 681 -24.89 22.35 20.82
C ALA A 681 -23.45 22.87 20.73
N VAL A 682 -23.28 24.20 20.72
CA VAL A 682 -21.97 24.85 20.68
C VAL A 682 -21.18 24.60 21.96
N ALA A 683 -21.84 24.64 23.13
CA ALA A 683 -21.26 24.31 24.42
C ALA A 683 -20.86 22.83 24.53
N GLY A 684 -21.46 21.96 23.71
CA GLY A 684 -21.18 20.54 23.67
C GLY A 684 -21.95 19.74 24.70
N GLU A 685 -23.23 20.07 24.90
CA GLU A 685 -24.11 19.38 25.83
C GLU A 685 -24.19 17.88 25.48
N PRO A 686 -23.81 16.97 26.41
CA PRO A 686 -23.60 15.56 26.10
C PRO A 686 -24.81 14.82 25.52
N GLU A 687 -26.01 15.05 26.07
CA GLU A 687 -27.22 14.34 25.63
C GLU A 687 -27.63 14.79 24.21
N LEU A 688 -27.60 16.10 23.96
CA LEU A 688 -27.86 16.67 22.64
C LEU A 688 -26.87 16.15 21.59
N LEU A 689 -25.57 16.19 21.88
CA LEU A 689 -24.56 15.72 20.91
C LEU A 689 -24.67 14.22 20.65
N ALA A 690 -24.98 13.41 21.67
CA ALA A 690 -25.20 11.98 21.47
C ALA A 690 -26.40 11.67 20.56
N ASP A 691 -27.53 12.39 20.71
CA ASP A 691 -28.70 12.26 19.80
C ASP A 691 -28.33 12.68 18.36
N VAL A 692 -27.66 13.82 18.22
CA VAL A 692 -27.22 14.33 16.91
C VAL A 692 -26.26 13.37 16.20
N VAL A 693 -25.26 12.85 16.92
CA VAL A 693 -24.32 11.84 16.39
C VAL A 693 -25.10 10.60 15.98
N ALA A 694 -25.94 10.04 16.83
CA ALA A 694 -26.67 8.81 16.52
C ALA A 694 -27.54 8.93 15.27
N ARG A 695 -28.19 10.07 15.07
CA ARG A 695 -28.98 10.36 13.86
C ARG A 695 -28.11 10.51 12.62
N GLY A 696 -27.01 11.27 12.71
CA GLY A 696 -26.07 11.41 11.60
C GLY A 696 -25.50 10.06 11.16
N VAL A 697 -25.10 9.23 12.12
CA VAL A 697 -24.65 7.85 11.89
C VAL A 697 -25.73 7.02 11.21
N ALA A 698 -27.00 7.09 11.65
CA ALA A 698 -28.10 6.35 11.05
C ALA A 698 -28.32 6.74 9.57
N VAL A 699 -28.31 8.03 9.26
CA VAL A 699 -28.41 8.52 7.87
C VAL A 699 -27.23 8.02 7.05
N LYS A 700 -26.00 8.13 7.56
CA LYS A 700 -24.82 7.71 6.83
C LYS A 700 -24.78 6.19 6.63
N ALA A 701 -25.16 5.40 7.64
CA ALA A 701 -25.24 3.95 7.57
C ALA A 701 -26.22 3.48 6.47
N ASP A 702 -27.38 4.12 6.39
CA ASP A 702 -28.39 3.82 5.36
C ASP A 702 -27.87 4.15 3.95
N LEU A 703 -27.29 5.33 3.74
CA LEU A 703 -26.73 5.73 2.44
C LEU A 703 -25.54 4.86 2.01
N VAL A 704 -24.63 4.53 2.94
CA VAL A 704 -23.50 3.62 2.69
C VAL A 704 -24.00 2.22 2.37
N GLY A 705 -25.02 1.72 3.07
CA GLY A 705 -25.55 0.38 2.83
C GLY A 705 -26.25 0.23 1.47
N ARG A 706 -26.85 1.31 0.96
CA ARG A 706 -27.42 1.37 -0.40
C ARG A 706 -26.36 1.48 -1.49
N ASP A 707 -25.27 2.18 -1.21
CA ASP A 707 -24.22 2.49 -2.18
C ASP A 707 -22.83 2.54 -1.53
N GLU A 708 -22.22 1.37 -1.33
CA GLU A 708 -20.93 1.26 -0.64
C GLU A 708 -19.78 1.97 -1.39
N ARG A 709 -19.81 1.99 -2.74
CA ARG A 709 -18.69 2.44 -3.57
C ARG A 709 -18.94 3.76 -4.32
N GLU A 710 -19.96 4.50 -3.93
CA GLU A 710 -20.25 5.86 -4.42
C GLU A 710 -20.61 5.98 -5.90
N GLY A 711 -21.41 5.03 -6.41
CA GLY A 711 -21.93 5.07 -7.77
C GLY A 711 -23.22 5.86 -7.96
N GLY A 712 -23.94 6.20 -6.87
CA GLY A 712 -25.30 6.74 -6.90
C GLY A 712 -25.65 7.54 -5.64
N ASP A 713 -26.55 7.01 -4.80
CA ASP A 713 -27.18 7.72 -3.68
C ASP A 713 -26.19 8.25 -2.64
N ARG A 714 -25.02 7.62 -2.47
CA ARG A 714 -24.01 8.08 -1.51
C ARG A 714 -23.44 9.46 -1.88
N ALA A 715 -23.58 9.89 -3.14
CA ALA A 715 -23.21 11.23 -3.55
C ALA A 715 -24.03 12.33 -2.87
N LEU A 716 -25.21 12.04 -2.29
CA LEU A 716 -25.99 13.00 -1.49
C LEU A 716 -25.24 13.52 -0.26
N LEU A 717 -24.28 12.73 0.26
CA LEU A 717 -23.39 13.15 1.36
C LEU A 717 -22.51 14.36 0.98
N ASN A 718 -22.41 14.70 -0.30
CA ASN A 718 -21.64 15.83 -0.80
C ASN A 718 -22.42 17.16 -0.78
N TYR A 719 -23.56 17.25 -0.06
CA TYR A 719 -24.24 18.53 0.16
C TYR A 719 -23.29 19.54 0.81
N GLY A 720 -23.13 20.70 0.16
CA GLY A 720 -22.14 21.72 0.50
C GLY A 720 -20.70 21.43 0.07
N HIS A 721 -20.31 20.18 -0.21
CA HIS A 721 -18.90 19.82 -0.45
C HIS A 721 -18.37 20.35 -1.78
N THR A 722 -19.20 20.48 -2.82
CA THR A 722 -18.76 20.99 -4.14
C THR A 722 -18.12 22.38 -4.02
N VAL A 723 -18.77 23.32 -3.32
CA VAL A 723 -18.23 24.67 -3.09
C VAL A 723 -17.26 24.67 -1.90
N GLY A 724 -17.52 23.87 -0.86
CA GLY A 724 -16.62 23.76 0.29
C GLY A 724 -15.20 23.35 -0.09
N HIS A 725 -15.04 22.28 -0.88
CA HIS A 725 -13.73 21.87 -1.40
C HIS A 725 -13.07 22.93 -2.27
N ALA A 726 -13.87 23.69 -3.05
CA ALA A 726 -13.35 24.78 -3.86
C ALA A 726 -12.81 25.94 -2.99
N ILE A 727 -13.48 26.25 -1.87
CA ILE A 727 -13.03 27.23 -0.88
C ILE A 727 -11.76 26.75 -0.17
N GLU A 728 -11.72 25.49 0.27
CA GLU A 728 -10.53 24.88 0.85
C GLU A 728 -9.33 24.98 -0.12
N ALA A 729 -9.51 24.57 -1.37
CA ALA A 729 -8.45 24.61 -2.37
C ALA A 729 -8.02 26.05 -2.72
N ALA A 730 -8.96 26.99 -2.84
CA ALA A 730 -8.65 28.39 -3.14
C ALA A 730 -8.00 29.13 -1.97
N SER A 731 -8.23 28.68 -0.73
CA SER A 731 -7.60 29.23 0.48
C SER A 731 -6.29 28.53 0.86
N GLY A 732 -5.83 27.54 0.08
CA GLY A 732 -4.61 26.80 0.38
C GLY A 732 -4.73 25.85 1.56
N TYR A 733 -5.95 25.45 1.96
CA TYR A 733 -6.26 24.53 3.07
C TYR A 733 -5.92 25.00 4.48
N ASP A 734 -5.39 26.21 4.66
CA ASP A 734 -4.90 26.70 5.95
C ASP A 734 -5.87 27.67 6.66
N VAL A 735 -6.88 28.19 5.95
CA VAL A 735 -7.78 29.23 6.48
C VAL A 735 -9.00 28.62 7.16
N TYR A 736 -9.69 27.72 6.45
CA TYR A 736 -10.95 27.13 6.89
C TYR A 736 -10.76 25.67 7.27
N LEU A 737 -11.34 25.26 8.40
CA LEU A 737 -11.54 23.84 8.69
C LEU A 737 -12.54 23.25 7.69
N HIS A 738 -12.48 21.93 7.47
CA HIS A 738 -13.38 21.26 6.52
C HIS A 738 -14.86 21.57 6.77
N GLY A 739 -15.34 21.42 8.01
CA GLY A 739 -16.72 21.72 8.38
C GLY A 739 -17.12 23.20 8.25
N GLU A 740 -16.16 24.13 8.35
CA GLU A 740 -16.40 25.57 8.08
C GLU A 740 -16.58 25.81 6.58
N ALA A 741 -15.76 25.17 5.74
CA ALA A 741 -15.88 25.26 4.30
C ALA A 741 -17.17 24.58 3.79
N VAL A 742 -17.56 23.44 4.38
CA VAL A 742 -18.81 22.76 4.07
C VAL A 742 -20.01 23.60 4.51
N ALA A 743 -19.95 24.31 5.64
CA ALA A 743 -21.00 25.26 6.05
C ALA A 743 -21.21 26.38 5.00
N LEU A 744 -20.13 27.04 4.57
CA LEU A 744 -20.18 28.02 3.47
C LEU A 744 -20.73 27.41 2.19
N GLY A 745 -20.31 26.19 1.87
CA GLY A 745 -20.78 25.46 0.71
C GLY A 745 -22.27 25.10 0.77
N MET A 746 -22.81 24.77 1.95
CA MET A 746 -24.24 24.54 2.17
C MET A 746 -25.04 25.83 1.94
N VAL A 747 -24.54 26.98 2.39
CA VAL A 747 -25.17 28.29 2.11
C VAL A 747 -25.20 28.56 0.60
N ALA A 748 -24.09 28.36 -0.10
CA ALA A 748 -24.08 28.50 -1.56
C ALA A 748 -25.02 27.51 -2.26
N ALA A 749 -25.05 26.25 -1.83
CA ALA A 749 -25.94 25.23 -2.38
C ALA A 749 -27.42 25.56 -2.14
N ALA A 750 -27.80 26.05 -0.96
CA ALA A 750 -29.16 26.46 -0.65
C ALA A 750 -29.59 27.66 -1.52
N ARG A 751 -28.74 28.70 -1.65
CA ARG A 751 -29.00 29.85 -2.51
C ARG A 751 -29.09 29.47 -3.99
N LEU A 752 -28.23 28.57 -4.45
CA LEU A 752 -28.29 28.03 -5.81
C LEU A 752 -29.61 27.28 -6.04
N GLY A 753 -30.01 26.42 -5.10
CA GLY A 753 -31.26 25.68 -5.18
C GLY A 753 -32.50 26.58 -5.24
N GLU A 754 -32.55 27.65 -4.44
CA GLU A 754 -33.64 28.63 -4.50
C GLU A 754 -33.68 29.37 -5.86
N ARG A 755 -32.53 29.83 -6.36
CA ARG A 755 -32.43 30.51 -7.67
C ARG A 755 -32.90 29.62 -8.82
N LEU A 756 -32.69 28.32 -8.73
CA LEU A 756 -33.11 27.33 -9.73
C LEU A 756 -34.56 26.85 -9.52
N GLY A 757 -35.27 27.33 -8.49
CA GLY A 757 -36.62 26.87 -8.15
C GLY A 757 -36.67 25.42 -7.66
N ILE A 758 -35.55 24.89 -7.15
CA ILE A 758 -35.40 23.52 -6.66
C ILE A 758 -35.63 23.45 -5.16
N SER A 759 -35.07 24.40 -4.42
CA SER A 759 -35.24 24.53 -2.98
C SER A 759 -36.50 25.31 -2.65
N GLU A 760 -37.18 24.93 -1.57
CA GLU A 760 -38.27 25.72 -1.01
C GLU A 760 -37.81 27.14 -0.63
N ALA A 761 -38.70 28.11 -0.80
CA ALA A 761 -38.39 29.51 -0.49
C ALA A 761 -38.11 29.69 1.00
N GLY A 762 -36.99 30.35 1.33
CA GLY A 762 -36.57 30.61 2.70
C GLY A 762 -35.61 29.55 3.26
N LEU A 763 -35.33 28.47 2.53
CA LEU A 763 -34.36 27.47 2.93
C LEU A 763 -32.94 28.05 3.08
N ALA A 764 -32.53 28.94 2.19
CA ALA A 764 -31.23 29.59 2.28
C ALA A 764 -31.12 30.46 3.55
N GLN A 765 -32.18 31.19 3.89
CA GLN A 765 -32.23 32.01 5.10
C GLN A 765 -32.20 31.13 6.36
N ARG A 766 -32.95 30.03 6.39
CA ARG A 766 -32.93 29.05 7.48
C ARG A 766 -31.54 28.42 7.65
N THR A 767 -30.90 28.07 6.54
CA THR A 767 -29.53 27.51 6.53
C THR A 767 -28.53 28.48 7.14
N VAL A 768 -28.59 29.76 6.74
CA VAL A 768 -27.74 30.81 7.32
C VAL A 768 -28.03 30.98 8.81
N ALA A 769 -29.29 31.11 9.21
CA ALA A 769 -29.66 31.33 10.61
C ALA A 769 -29.17 30.20 11.53
N LEU A 770 -29.33 28.94 11.12
CA LEU A 770 -28.85 27.80 11.88
C LEU A 770 -27.31 27.78 11.98
N LEU A 771 -26.61 27.90 10.85
CA LEU A 771 -25.15 27.80 10.84
C LEU A 771 -24.50 28.96 11.62
N ASP A 772 -25.07 30.16 11.52
CA ASP A 772 -24.63 31.32 12.32
C ASP A 772 -24.85 31.10 13.82
N ALA A 773 -26.01 30.55 14.21
CA ALA A 773 -26.30 30.19 15.60
C ALA A 773 -25.37 29.07 16.14
N LEU A 774 -24.84 28.22 15.26
CA LEU A 774 -23.82 27.21 15.60
C LEU A 774 -22.39 27.78 15.59
N GLY A 775 -22.22 29.08 15.32
CA GLY A 775 -20.93 29.77 15.27
C GLY A 775 -20.06 29.36 14.08
N LEU A 776 -20.69 29.03 12.95
CA LEU A 776 -20.03 28.69 11.68
C LEU A 776 -20.10 29.85 10.68
N PRO A 777 -19.13 29.97 9.77
CA PRO A 777 -19.15 31.01 8.75
C PRO A 777 -20.27 30.78 7.74
N THR A 778 -20.99 31.86 7.42
CA THR A 778 -22.10 31.86 6.45
C THR A 778 -21.91 32.84 5.29
N GLY A 779 -20.79 33.57 5.27
CA GLY A 779 -20.38 34.54 4.25
C GLY A 779 -19.11 35.28 4.67
N GLY A 780 -18.80 36.41 4.02
CA GLY A 780 -17.61 37.23 4.32
C GLY A 780 -16.29 36.57 3.90
N VAL A 781 -16.34 35.70 2.89
CA VAL A 781 -15.19 34.96 2.39
C VAL A 781 -14.25 35.92 1.66
N ARG A 782 -13.07 36.15 2.22
CA ARG A 782 -12.04 37.02 1.62
C ARG A 782 -11.18 36.26 0.60
N LEU A 783 -11.81 35.74 -0.44
CA LEU A 783 -11.16 35.09 -1.57
C LEU A 783 -11.62 35.73 -2.87
N ASP A 784 -10.85 35.57 -3.95
CA ASP A 784 -11.33 35.93 -5.28
C ASP A 784 -12.40 34.91 -5.73
N PRO A 785 -13.66 35.32 -6.00
CA PRO A 785 -14.68 34.40 -6.50
C PRO A 785 -14.27 33.69 -7.79
N ALA A 786 -13.43 34.29 -8.64
CA ALA A 786 -12.90 33.62 -9.82
C ALA A 786 -11.94 32.47 -9.46
N ALA A 787 -11.16 32.60 -8.38
CA ALA A 787 -10.29 31.54 -7.89
C ALA A 787 -11.09 30.35 -7.34
N VAL A 788 -12.17 30.62 -6.59
CA VAL A 788 -13.10 29.59 -6.10
C VAL A 788 -13.78 28.88 -7.29
N ARG A 789 -14.26 29.64 -8.27
CA ARG A 789 -14.82 29.08 -9.53
C ARG A 789 -13.83 28.19 -10.26
N ALA A 790 -12.57 28.62 -10.38
CA ALA A 790 -11.52 27.84 -11.03
C ALA A 790 -11.19 26.54 -10.27
N ALA A 791 -11.36 26.52 -8.95
CA ALA A 791 -11.14 25.33 -8.12
C ALA A 791 -12.24 24.26 -8.32
N LEU A 792 -13.49 24.65 -8.61
CA LEU A 792 -14.58 23.71 -8.92
C LEU A 792 -14.24 22.72 -10.06
N GLY A 793 -13.39 23.14 -11.01
CA GLY A 793 -13.04 22.37 -12.21
C GLY A 793 -11.81 21.47 -12.09
N ARG A 794 -11.03 21.54 -11.00
CA ARG A 794 -9.75 20.80 -10.90
C ARG A 794 -9.93 19.32 -10.56
N ASP A 795 -10.98 18.97 -9.81
CA ASP A 795 -11.27 17.60 -9.39
C ASP A 795 -11.79 16.70 -10.54
N LYS A 796 -12.18 17.31 -11.68
CA LYS A 796 -12.89 16.62 -12.77
C LYS A 796 -12.20 16.69 -14.14
N LYS A 797 -10.97 17.22 -14.22
CA LYS A 797 -10.19 17.20 -15.48
C LYS A 797 -9.84 15.79 -15.97
N ALA A 798 -10.03 14.74 -15.15
CA ALA A 798 -9.89 13.35 -15.54
C ALA A 798 -11.07 12.80 -16.39
N VAL A 799 -12.22 13.50 -16.47
CA VAL A 799 -13.43 13.03 -17.20
C VAL A 799 -13.88 14.00 -18.32
N GLY A 800 -13.04 14.98 -18.70
CA GLY A 800 -13.27 15.80 -19.91
C GLY A 800 -14.45 16.79 -19.87
N GLY A 801 -15.01 17.10 -18.69
CA GLY A 801 -16.33 17.71 -18.61
C GLY A 801 -16.46 19.24 -18.49
N GLY A 802 -15.41 20.03 -18.24
CA GLY A 802 -15.55 21.49 -18.05
C GLY A 802 -16.71 21.89 -17.13
N GLU A 803 -17.45 22.95 -17.48
CA GLU A 803 -18.68 23.38 -16.79
C GLU A 803 -19.85 22.38 -16.97
N ALA A 804 -19.84 21.60 -18.06
CA ALA A 804 -20.82 20.55 -18.34
C ALA A 804 -20.69 19.33 -17.39
N GLY A 805 -19.58 19.20 -16.66
CA GLY A 805 -19.33 18.14 -15.69
C GLY A 805 -19.68 18.50 -14.24
N TRP A 806 -20.22 19.69 -13.99
CA TRP A 806 -20.61 20.10 -12.64
C TRP A 806 -21.77 19.24 -12.11
N ARG A 807 -21.63 18.79 -10.87
CA ARG A 807 -22.65 18.02 -10.14
C ARG A 807 -22.75 18.64 -8.75
N PHE A 808 -23.93 19.11 -8.41
CA PHE A 808 -24.23 19.72 -7.12
C PHE A 808 -25.29 18.89 -6.43
N VAL A 809 -25.15 18.66 -5.13
CA VAL A 809 -26.26 18.20 -4.31
C VAL A 809 -27.01 19.43 -3.83
N LEU A 810 -28.31 19.48 -4.08
CA LEU A 810 -29.18 20.58 -3.65
C LEU A 810 -30.30 20.01 -2.76
N CYS A 811 -30.53 20.66 -1.63
CA CYS A 811 -31.62 20.33 -0.71
C CYS A 811 -32.94 20.93 -1.27
N GLU A 812 -33.92 20.08 -1.57
CA GLU A 812 -35.25 20.51 -2.04
C GLU A 812 -36.05 21.11 -0.87
N ARG A 813 -36.03 20.40 0.26
CA ARG A 813 -36.57 20.78 1.55
C ARG A 813 -35.85 19.95 2.62
N PRO A 814 -35.82 20.37 3.89
CA PRO A 814 -35.20 19.58 4.95
C PRO A 814 -35.64 18.11 4.95
N GLY A 815 -34.66 17.22 5.01
CA GLY A 815 -34.84 15.78 4.88
C GLY A 815 -34.88 15.24 3.45
N ARG A 816 -34.67 16.08 2.43
CA ARG A 816 -34.73 15.66 1.02
C ARG A 816 -33.79 16.48 0.14
N ALA A 817 -32.79 15.82 -0.43
CA ALA A 817 -31.88 16.40 -1.40
C ALA A 817 -31.82 15.58 -2.69
N ARG A 818 -31.34 16.20 -3.77
CA ARG A 818 -31.10 15.54 -5.05
C ARG A 818 -29.81 16.04 -5.71
N ILE A 819 -29.27 15.22 -6.61
CA ILE A 819 -28.13 15.60 -7.46
C ILE A 819 -28.64 16.38 -8.66
N VAL A 820 -27.99 17.51 -8.96
CA VAL A 820 -28.28 18.37 -10.10
C VAL A 820 -27.02 18.50 -10.93
N GLU A 821 -27.13 18.12 -12.20
CA GLU A 821 -26.04 18.13 -13.15
C GLU A 821 -26.09 19.41 -14.00
N ALA A 822 -24.90 19.92 -14.34
CA ALA A 822 -24.71 21.10 -15.20
C ALA A 822 -25.64 22.29 -14.87
N PRO A 823 -25.69 22.79 -13.61
CA PRO A 823 -26.43 24.01 -13.32
C PRO A 823 -25.86 25.20 -14.11
N SER A 824 -26.72 26.19 -14.40
CA SER A 824 -26.34 27.39 -15.15
C SER A 824 -25.09 28.07 -14.54
N PRO A 825 -24.04 28.32 -15.34
CA PRO A 825 -22.83 28.98 -14.85
C PRO A 825 -23.11 30.31 -14.15
N ALA A 826 -24.02 31.12 -14.69
CA ALA A 826 -24.40 32.40 -14.07
C ALA A 826 -25.05 32.22 -12.68
N ALA A 827 -25.82 31.15 -12.48
CA ALA A 827 -26.42 30.86 -11.18
C ALA A 827 -25.37 30.38 -10.17
N VAL A 828 -24.40 29.58 -10.61
CA VAL A 828 -23.26 29.14 -9.78
C VAL A 828 -22.37 30.32 -9.39
N ASP A 829 -22.04 31.19 -10.35
CA ASP A 829 -21.23 32.39 -10.10
C ASP A 829 -21.93 33.33 -9.10
N ALA A 830 -23.25 33.52 -9.24
CA ALA A 830 -24.04 34.30 -8.28
C ALA A 830 -24.11 33.65 -6.88
N ALA A 831 -24.10 32.32 -6.80
CA ALA A 831 -24.04 31.60 -5.52
C ALA A 831 -22.68 31.77 -4.85
N ILE A 832 -21.57 31.63 -5.59
CA ILE A 832 -20.22 31.88 -5.07
C ILE A 832 -20.07 33.34 -4.64
N ALA A 833 -20.44 34.29 -5.50
CA ALA A 833 -20.33 35.73 -5.21
C ALA A 833 -21.10 36.13 -3.95
N SER A 834 -22.20 35.45 -3.64
CA SER A 834 -22.98 35.75 -2.43
C SER A 834 -22.28 35.37 -1.12
N LEU A 835 -21.20 34.58 -1.17
CA LEU A 835 -20.40 34.22 0.00
C LEU A 835 -19.27 35.21 0.27
N MET A 836 -18.86 36.00 -0.73
CA MET A 836 -17.81 37.00 -0.61
C MET A 836 -18.30 38.17 0.24
#